data_AF-A0A937U1N6-F1
#
_entry.id   AF-A0A937U1N6-F1
#
_cell.length_a   1.000
_cell.length_b   1.000
_cell.length_c   1.000
_cell.angle_alpha   90.00
_cell.angle_beta   90.00
_cell.angle_gamma   90.00
#
_symmetry.space_group_name_H-M   'P 1'
#
loop_
_entity.id
_entity.type
_entity.pdbx_description
1 polymer ?
#
loop_
_entity_poly.entity_id
_entity_poly.type
_entity_poly.pdbx_seq_one_letter_code
_entity_poly.pdbx_strand_id
1 'polypeptide(L)'
;MPSEENEKYMVIFQPSGCRGFVDKGKSLKEASILLGVDIEGVCGEQAICGTCKVRIEEGDFEKYGIKSTRDHLSPMGPTERKFFNIRQEEGGYRLACQTRISGDVVIFVPEESRMGKQVVRKAATDRPMRVNPAVKKYYVEMSKATLKDTLGDWERLNNELRKQYKLNNLTIDYQVLLELQNSVRLGDWKVTASVWHDKEVIKVEPGRVETAYGLAVDVGTSTVAGYLCDMTDGSVVVTASMMNPQVVYGEDVMSRISYTMTNANGLEVLNKAILDGLNGIVEEVAATANIKRQDIVDMSIVGNTCMHHIFLNIDPKYIGRSPFPPAQHHSLDVKARDWGLRIEPEAERVDLGGYPPCQVACPAGVNGQDFLYLTAQGKYRDALELVRLAIPFSGVLGRVCTHPCETKCERGNVEEPLSIRSLHRFISDHEFKGGRKEATPIEKKKEEKVAIVGSGPSGLACAYDLVRNGYPVTVFEAAPRSGGMLRYGIPEYRLNREVLDNEICYIEKLGVEIKTNSPVKSLGEIFDQGYKAIFLGTGAWKSQKMDIPGEDAQGVIYALDFLNKINSGAEVEMGNRVLVIGGGSVAVDAARVSLRLGAKEVHLICLETRDLTSRDRMPAQDLEIEQAEEEGTIIHPSLGPGKIVTEGDKVAGIETLVCTSVLDSEGKFAPEFSGGAGPHIEADTVIVAIGQRPDEKGFAEVDRGPSGIIKVDKTTLETNLEGVFAGGDAVSGPADVIAAVAAGKQGAISIELYFAGMDVKESRPLPLKAIEEVPKEGLKQEGRQTMPVLEPEKRQDFVEVELGFDKEMATKESKRCLNCGIYAQKEVGESGEVRGIGIKISPGAYVHVLPIEAGFVGADNVGVLIAEAPYNQDSIELIIDIGTNGELIFGNRERLISASCATGPAFEGAELKFGMRAAPGAIEKIEIDKETLEVRYKIIDEERWNTEMAPEEIGAKGICGSGIIDAVPQLFLAGIIDKTGRFKKDLPTARLRMNENSPEYVIAWAKETSIGQDIVVCQKDIRAIQLGKGAMYSGAKILLKTLGVDKLDKVILAGAFGSYIDKQSAALLGMFPDCAPENLYSVGNAAGDGARMALLDVDKRKEADEFARKVEYIELTVEPTFEKTFMESMWLPHMKDDFPHLKDLLPKEN
;
A
#
# COMPACT_ATOMS: atom_id res chain seq x y z
N MET A 1 -40.68 42.69 -3.06
CA MET A 1 -39.85 41.47 -3.14
C MET A 1 -38.42 41.94 -3.40
N PRO A 2 -37.47 41.79 -2.47
CA PRO A 2 -36.06 41.91 -2.81
C PRO A 2 -35.64 40.64 -3.58
N SER A 3 -34.81 40.83 -4.60
CA SER A 3 -34.29 39.80 -5.49
C SER A 3 -33.39 38.79 -4.77
N GLU A 4 -33.45 37.52 -5.19
CA GLU A 4 -32.53 36.43 -4.83
C GLU A 4 -31.13 36.62 -5.47
N GLU A 5 -30.53 37.81 -5.36
CA GLU A 5 -29.23 38.11 -5.98
C GLU A 5 -28.10 38.17 -4.94
N ASN A 6 -27.06 37.36 -5.22
CA ASN A 6 -25.70 37.33 -4.64
C ASN A 6 -25.45 36.50 -3.36
N GLU A 7 -25.83 35.22 -3.34
CA GLU A 7 -25.09 34.26 -2.51
C GLU A 7 -23.71 34.01 -3.14
N LYS A 8 -22.64 34.35 -2.40
CA LYS A 8 -21.25 34.09 -2.78
C LYS A 8 -20.61 33.13 -1.78
N TYR A 9 -19.78 32.22 -2.28
CA TYR A 9 -19.07 31.24 -1.47
C TYR A 9 -17.56 31.38 -1.64
N MET A 10 -16.82 31.08 -0.58
CA MET A 10 -15.37 31.08 -0.58
C MET A 10 -14.86 29.86 -1.35
N VAL A 11 -14.12 30.10 -2.43
CA VAL A 11 -13.43 29.06 -3.20
C VAL A 11 -11.93 29.22 -3.02
N ILE A 12 -11.25 28.13 -2.69
CA ILE A 12 -9.81 28.12 -2.42
C ILE A 12 -9.17 27.09 -3.33
N PHE A 13 -8.26 27.53 -4.20
CA PHE A 13 -7.49 26.64 -5.05
C PHE A 13 -6.13 26.36 -4.41
N GLN A 14 -5.89 25.09 -4.13
CA GLN A 14 -4.60 24.57 -3.72
C GLN A 14 -3.93 23.93 -4.94
N PRO A 15 -2.63 24.16 -5.16
CA PRO A 15 -1.69 24.81 -4.27
C PRO A 15 -1.41 26.28 -4.56
N SER A 16 -2.09 26.88 -5.53
CA SER A 16 -1.82 28.27 -5.90
C SER A 16 -2.08 29.25 -4.75
N GLY A 17 -2.87 28.84 -3.74
CA GLY A 17 -3.27 29.68 -2.62
C GLY A 17 -4.29 30.76 -3.01
N CYS A 18 -4.65 30.82 -4.29
CA CYS A 18 -5.63 31.75 -4.83
C CYS A 18 -7.00 31.46 -4.22
N ARG A 19 -7.61 32.50 -3.66
CA ARG A 19 -8.89 32.40 -2.96
C ARG A 19 -9.73 33.64 -3.14
N GLY A 20 -11.04 33.47 -3.12
CA GLY A 20 -11.98 34.58 -3.17
C GLY A 20 -13.42 34.13 -3.17
N PHE A 21 -14.31 35.10 -3.03
CA PHE A 21 -15.76 34.88 -3.04
C PHE A 21 -16.28 34.82 -4.47
N VAL A 22 -16.89 33.69 -4.82
CA VAL A 22 -17.43 33.41 -6.15
C VAL A 22 -18.95 33.24 -6.07
N ASP A 23 -19.67 33.76 -7.05
CA ASP A 23 -21.14 33.66 -7.11
C ASP A 23 -21.60 32.20 -7.21
N LYS A 24 -22.66 31.86 -6.48
CA LYS A 24 -23.34 30.57 -6.53
C LYS A 24 -23.68 30.18 -7.99
N GLY A 25 -23.45 28.92 -8.32
CA GLY A 25 -23.78 28.34 -9.63
C GLY A 25 -22.70 28.48 -10.70
N LYS A 26 -21.65 29.30 -10.49
CA LYS A 26 -20.47 29.32 -11.36
C LYS A 26 -19.75 27.98 -11.36
N SER A 27 -19.13 27.63 -12.48
CA SER A 27 -18.29 26.45 -12.58
C SER A 27 -16.97 26.65 -11.83
N LEU A 28 -16.33 25.57 -11.39
CA LEU A 28 -14.97 25.64 -10.84
C LEU A 28 -13.97 26.17 -11.88
N LYS A 29 -14.23 25.98 -13.17
CA LYS A 29 -13.41 26.55 -14.25
C LYS A 29 -13.57 28.08 -14.35
N GLU A 30 -14.78 28.59 -14.28
CA GLU A 30 -15.05 30.03 -14.23
C GLU A 30 -14.44 30.65 -12.96
N ALA A 31 -14.58 29.98 -11.82
CA ALA A 31 -13.94 30.36 -10.56
C ALA A 31 -12.42 30.42 -10.69
N SER A 32 -11.80 29.45 -11.39
CA SER A 32 -10.36 29.45 -11.62
C SER A 32 -9.91 30.68 -12.41
N ILE A 33 -10.63 31.07 -13.46
CA ILE A 33 -10.29 32.27 -14.27
C ILE A 33 -10.43 33.55 -13.43
N LEU A 34 -11.52 33.67 -12.65
CA LEU A 34 -11.75 34.84 -11.79
C LEU A 34 -10.67 35.01 -10.72
N LEU A 35 -10.17 33.90 -10.20
CA LEU A 35 -9.16 33.87 -9.12
C LEU A 35 -7.73 33.74 -9.65
N GLY A 36 -7.51 33.78 -10.97
CA GLY A 36 -6.18 33.72 -11.59
C GLY A 36 -5.50 32.36 -11.51
N VAL A 37 -6.26 31.26 -11.50
CA VAL A 37 -5.78 29.87 -11.44
C VAL A 37 -5.88 29.21 -12.81
N ASP A 38 -4.73 28.76 -13.30
CA ASP A 38 -4.62 28.10 -14.60
C ASP A 38 -5.01 26.62 -14.52
N ILE A 39 -6.25 26.31 -14.92
CA ILE A 39 -6.72 24.93 -15.14
C ILE A 39 -6.80 24.66 -16.65
N GLU A 40 -6.16 23.62 -17.16
CA GLU A 40 -6.12 23.31 -18.59
C GLU A 40 -7.51 22.91 -19.13
N GLY A 41 -7.99 23.62 -20.15
CA GLY A 41 -9.36 23.45 -20.66
C GLY A 41 -9.47 23.71 -22.16
N VAL A 42 -8.98 22.78 -22.98
CA VAL A 42 -8.90 22.93 -24.45
C VAL A 42 -10.23 22.75 -25.19
N CYS A 43 -11.29 22.34 -24.49
CA CYS A 43 -12.58 22.00 -25.09
C CYS A 43 -13.73 22.99 -24.85
N GLY A 44 -13.46 24.18 -24.30
CA GLY A 44 -14.49 25.20 -24.07
C GLY A 44 -15.65 24.72 -23.18
N GLU A 45 -15.33 24.03 -22.08
CA GLU A 45 -16.28 23.48 -21.11
C GLU A 45 -17.25 22.40 -21.63
N GLN A 46 -16.97 21.78 -22.78
CA GLN A 46 -17.80 20.71 -23.35
C GLN A 46 -17.55 19.30 -22.79
N ALA A 47 -16.62 19.16 -21.83
CA ALA A 47 -16.27 17.88 -21.19
C ALA A 47 -15.91 16.76 -22.19
N ILE A 48 -15.08 17.06 -23.20
CA ILE A 48 -14.59 16.10 -24.20
C ILE A 48 -13.08 15.81 -24.09
N CYS A 49 -12.30 16.69 -23.46
CA CYS A 49 -10.84 16.54 -23.37
C CYS A 49 -10.35 15.92 -22.05
N GLY A 50 -11.10 16.07 -20.95
CA GLY A 50 -10.73 15.55 -19.63
C GLY A 50 -9.50 16.21 -18.98
N THR A 51 -9.01 17.35 -19.47
CA THR A 51 -7.77 17.99 -18.98
C THR A 51 -7.97 18.85 -17.73
N CYS A 52 -9.21 19.26 -17.43
CA CYS A 52 -9.52 20.17 -16.31
C CYS A 52 -9.85 19.43 -15.01
N LYS A 53 -9.11 18.38 -14.67
CA LYS A 53 -9.38 17.59 -13.47
C LYS A 53 -9.01 18.39 -12.23
N VAL A 54 -9.81 18.25 -11.20
CA VAL A 54 -9.58 18.81 -9.87
C VAL A 54 -9.99 17.79 -8.83
N ARG A 55 -9.44 17.87 -7.63
CA ARG A 55 -9.83 17.02 -6.50
C ARG A 55 -10.43 17.88 -5.40
N ILE A 56 -11.57 17.45 -4.87
CA ILE A 56 -12.25 18.15 -3.77
C ILE A 56 -11.63 17.70 -2.46
N GLU A 57 -11.12 18.65 -1.69
CA GLU A 57 -10.55 18.39 -0.37
C GLU A 57 -11.65 18.57 0.68
N GLU A 58 -12.04 17.48 1.33
CA GLU A 58 -13.10 17.48 2.34
C GLU A 58 -12.51 17.57 3.74
N GLY A 59 -13.13 18.39 4.60
CA GLY A 59 -12.68 18.59 5.97
C GLY A 59 -13.00 19.98 6.51
N ASP A 60 -12.66 20.18 7.77
CA ASP A 60 -12.74 21.47 8.44
C ASP A 60 -11.39 22.20 8.29
N PHE A 61 -11.40 23.32 7.55
CA PHE A 61 -10.21 24.11 7.24
C PHE A 61 -10.16 25.37 8.11
N GLU A 62 -9.76 25.22 9.38
CA GLU A 62 -9.76 26.28 10.39
C GLU A 62 -9.02 27.56 9.94
N LYS A 63 -7.89 27.44 9.23
CA LYS A 63 -7.13 28.57 8.68
C LYS A 63 -7.98 29.53 7.85
N TYR A 64 -8.97 28.98 7.14
CA TYR A 64 -9.85 29.73 6.25
C TYR A 64 -11.23 29.97 6.86
N GLY A 65 -11.54 29.35 8.00
CA GLY A 65 -12.84 29.42 8.66
C GLY A 65 -13.96 28.77 7.85
N ILE A 66 -13.64 27.79 6.99
CA ILE A 66 -14.62 27.11 6.14
C ILE A 66 -14.63 25.61 6.37
N LYS A 67 -15.80 25.00 6.13
CA LYS A 67 -15.95 23.56 6.01
C LYS A 67 -16.12 23.23 4.53
N SER A 68 -15.27 22.37 3.99
CA SER A 68 -15.33 21.95 2.59
C SER A 68 -15.89 20.54 2.52
N THR A 69 -16.91 20.33 1.69
CA THR A 69 -17.56 19.03 1.46
C THR A 69 -17.95 18.89 -0.01
N ARG A 70 -18.12 17.66 -0.50
CA ARG A 70 -18.65 17.44 -1.86
C ARG A 70 -20.08 17.92 -2.05
N ASP A 71 -20.85 18.00 -0.97
CA ASP A 71 -22.23 18.51 -0.98
C ASP A 71 -22.29 20.03 -1.25
N HIS A 72 -21.16 20.73 -1.12
CA HIS A 72 -21.01 22.13 -1.53
C HIS A 72 -20.83 22.32 -3.04
N LEU A 73 -20.96 21.26 -3.83
CA LEU A 73 -20.85 21.27 -5.28
C LEU A 73 -22.02 20.53 -5.93
N SER A 74 -22.26 20.79 -7.22
CA SER A 74 -23.24 20.04 -7.99
C SER A 74 -22.86 18.54 -8.06
N PRO A 75 -23.84 17.61 -8.05
CA PRO A 75 -23.57 16.18 -8.19
C PRO A 75 -22.86 15.86 -9.51
N MET A 76 -22.09 14.77 -9.53
CA MET A 76 -21.35 14.34 -10.72
C MET A 76 -22.30 13.88 -11.83
N GLY A 77 -22.18 14.51 -13.00
CA GLY A 77 -22.99 14.18 -14.17
C GLY A 77 -22.47 12.98 -14.99
N PRO A 78 -23.29 12.36 -15.87
CA PRO A 78 -22.88 11.22 -16.70
C PRO A 78 -21.76 11.54 -17.69
N THR A 79 -21.66 12.80 -18.13
CA THR A 79 -20.63 13.30 -19.05
C THR A 79 -19.26 13.38 -18.37
N GLU A 80 -19.25 13.82 -17.12
CA GLU A 80 -18.06 13.95 -16.27
C GLU A 80 -17.53 12.57 -15.83
N ARG A 81 -18.43 11.66 -15.46
CA ARG A 81 -18.11 10.31 -14.96
C ARG A 81 -17.26 9.47 -15.92
N LYS A 82 -17.31 9.74 -17.23
CA LYS A 82 -16.54 9.00 -18.25
C LYS A 82 -15.02 9.18 -18.14
N PHE A 83 -14.56 10.23 -17.45
CA PHE A 83 -13.14 10.57 -17.34
C PHE A 83 -12.48 10.05 -16.07
N PHE A 84 -13.26 9.44 -15.17
CA PHE A 84 -12.80 9.00 -13.86
C PHE A 84 -13.11 7.52 -13.68
N ASN A 85 -12.13 6.76 -13.18
CA ASN A 85 -12.41 5.43 -12.66
C ASN A 85 -13.03 5.52 -11.25
N ILE A 86 -13.54 4.40 -10.73
CA ILE A 86 -14.22 4.34 -9.42
C ILE A 86 -13.34 4.92 -8.29
N ARG A 87 -12.02 4.68 -8.31
CA ARG A 87 -11.09 5.24 -7.31
C ARG A 87 -10.94 6.75 -7.41
N GLN A 88 -10.97 7.32 -8.61
CA GLN A 88 -10.91 8.76 -8.82
C GLN A 88 -12.23 9.41 -8.40
N GLU A 89 -13.37 8.78 -8.69
CA GLU A 89 -14.68 9.24 -8.21
C GLU A 89 -14.77 9.20 -6.67
N GLU A 90 -14.38 8.09 -6.04
CA GLU A 90 -14.29 7.95 -4.58
C GLU A 90 -13.28 8.92 -3.98
N GLY A 91 -12.15 9.15 -4.65
CA GLY A 91 -11.11 10.10 -4.26
C GLY A 91 -11.45 11.58 -4.45
N GLY A 92 -12.68 11.90 -4.89
CA GLY A 92 -13.16 13.28 -4.99
C GLY A 92 -12.71 14.01 -6.24
N TYR A 93 -12.27 13.30 -7.28
CA TYR A 93 -11.93 13.94 -8.54
C TYR A 93 -13.17 14.37 -9.31
N ARG A 94 -13.10 15.56 -9.89
CA ARG A 94 -14.15 16.24 -10.65
C ARG A 94 -13.53 16.93 -11.87
N LEU A 95 -14.32 17.18 -12.90
CA LEU A 95 -13.97 18.12 -13.98
C LEU A 95 -14.40 19.52 -13.57
N ALA A 96 -13.45 20.45 -13.47
CA ALA A 96 -13.72 21.82 -13.07
C ALA A 96 -14.76 22.52 -13.96
N CYS A 97 -14.83 22.17 -15.25
CA CYS A 97 -15.80 22.76 -16.18
C CYS A 97 -17.24 22.24 -16.02
N GLN A 98 -17.46 21.12 -15.34
CA GLN A 98 -18.81 20.54 -15.14
C GLN A 98 -19.32 20.70 -13.72
N THR A 99 -18.45 21.14 -12.80
CA THR A 99 -18.74 21.18 -11.37
C THR A 99 -19.12 22.60 -10.97
N ARG A 100 -20.34 22.79 -10.46
CA ARG A 100 -20.89 24.09 -10.05
C ARG A 100 -20.83 24.27 -8.53
N ILE A 101 -20.58 25.50 -8.09
CA ILE A 101 -20.38 25.85 -6.68
C ILE A 101 -21.73 26.14 -6.00
N SER A 102 -21.96 25.53 -4.84
CA SER A 102 -23.12 25.75 -3.98
C SER A 102 -22.80 25.93 -2.49
N GLY A 103 -21.52 25.93 -2.10
CA GLY A 103 -21.02 26.19 -0.75
C GLY A 103 -19.51 26.47 -0.75
N ASP A 104 -18.94 26.74 0.42
CA ASP A 104 -17.50 27.00 0.57
C ASP A 104 -16.69 25.73 0.28
N VAL A 105 -15.61 25.84 -0.49
CA VAL A 105 -14.90 24.64 -0.97
C VAL A 105 -13.40 24.86 -1.16
N VAL A 106 -12.63 23.84 -0.78
CA VAL A 106 -11.19 23.73 -1.05
C VAL A 106 -10.96 22.74 -2.20
N ILE A 107 -10.27 23.21 -3.22
CA ILE A 107 -10.04 22.50 -4.47
C ILE A 107 -8.55 22.28 -4.66
N PHE A 108 -8.10 21.04 -4.69
CA PHE A 108 -6.77 20.71 -5.15
C PHE A 108 -6.76 20.62 -6.68
N VAL A 109 -5.89 21.37 -7.34
CA VAL A 109 -5.65 21.30 -8.79
C VAL A 109 -4.44 20.42 -9.03
N PRO A 110 -4.58 19.17 -9.52
CA PRO A 110 -3.48 18.30 -9.89
C PRO A 110 -2.56 18.95 -10.92
N GLU A 111 -1.27 18.60 -10.88
CA GLU A 111 -0.29 19.15 -11.83
C GLU A 111 -0.64 18.85 -13.28
N GLU A 112 -1.16 17.65 -13.57
CA GLU A 112 -1.66 17.25 -14.89
C GLU A 112 -2.80 18.13 -15.44
N SER A 113 -3.40 18.96 -14.60
CA SER A 113 -4.49 19.87 -14.97
C SER A 113 -4.09 21.33 -14.90
N ARG A 114 -2.82 21.65 -14.62
CA ARG A 114 -2.30 23.03 -14.62
C ARG A 114 -1.72 23.35 -15.99
N MET A 115 -2.01 24.55 -16.52
CA MET A 115 -1.36 24.98 -17.77
C MET A 115 0.09 25.37 -17.48
N GLY A 116 1.01 24.60 -18.05
CA GLY A 116 2.45 24.68 -17.79
C GLY A 116 2.86 23.65 -16.74
N LYS A 117 3.53 22.58 -17.19
CA LYS A 117 4.29 21.72 -16.29
C LYS A 117 5.19 22.61 -15.44
N GLN A 118 5.22 22.38 -14.13
CA GLN A 118 6.10 23.15 -13.28
C GLN A 118 7.52 22.65 -13.55
N VAL A 119 8.18 23.24 -14.54
CA VAL A 119 9.56 22.92 -14.84
C VAL A 119 10.38 23.52 -13.70
N VAL A 120 10.74 22.72 -12.71
CA VAL A 120 11.94 23.01 -11.92
C VAL A 120 13.10 22.95 -12.91
N ARG A 121 13.39 24.09 -13.53
CA ARG A 121 14.55 24.25 -14.39
C ARG A 121 15.76 24.20 -13.49
N LYS A 122 16.35 23.01 -13.36
CA LYS A 122 17.68 22.70 -13.89
C LYS A 122 18.10 21.31 -13.47
N ALA A 123 18.84 20.69 -14.38
CA ALA A 123 19.69 19.55 -14.11
C ALA A 123 20.51 19.80 -12.84
N ALA A 124 20.71 18.74 -12.07
CA ALA A 124 21.60 18.76 -10.93
C ALA A 124 22.93 19.43 -11.33
N THR A 125 23.52 20.18 -10.40
CA THR A 125 24.82 20.81 -10.62
C THR A 125 25.80 19.74 -11.10
N ASP A 126 26.48 19.99 -12.23
CA ASP A 126 27.49 19.09 -12.82
C ASP A 126 28.79 19.17 -11.99
N ARG A 127 28.63 18.85 -10.70
CA ARG A 127 29.69 18.82 -9.71
C ARG A 127 30.25 17.40 -9.73
N PRO A 128 31.55 17.22 -10.02
CA PRO A 128 32.16 15.90 -9.94
C PRO A 128 32.08 15.40 -8.50
N MET A 129 31.43 14.25 -8.31
CA MET A 129 31.26 13.62 -7.00
C MET A 129 32.20 12.42 -6.89
N ARG A 130 32.79 12.23 -5.72
CA ARG A 130 33.54 11.01 -5.42
C ARG A 130 32.55 9.86 -5.29
N VAL A 131 32.86 8.73 -5.93
CA VAL A 131 32.02 7.53 -5.91
C VAL A 131 32.63 6.50 -4.97
N ASN A 132 31.98 6.36 -3.83
CA ASN A 132 32.23 5.37 -2.78
C ASN A 132 30.88 5.02 -2.10
N PRO A 133 29.92 4.44 -2.84
CA PRO A 133 28.56 4.26 -2.35
C PRO A 133 28.50 3.23 -1.22
N ALA A 134 27.45 3.31 -0.39
CA ALA A 134 27.20 2.33 0.66
C ALA A 134 26.89 0.94 0.10
N VAL A 135 26.29 0.85 -1.09
CA VAL A 135 26.00 -0.40 -1.78
C VAL A 135 27.01 -0.63 -2.91
N LYS A 136 27.70 -1.77 -2.87
CA LYS A 136 28.66 -2.19 -3.90
C LYS A 136 28.19 -3.48 -4.56
N LYS A 137 28.47 -3.63 -5.85
CA LYS A 137 28.16 -4.84 -6.63
C LYS A 137 29.38 -5.75 -6.73
N TYR A 138 29.17 -7.03 -6.44
CA TYR A 138 30.20 -8.05 -6.45
C TYR A 138 29.76 -9.20 -7.35
N TYR A 139 30.47 -9.37 -8.46
CA TYR A 139 30.23 -10.46 -9.40
C TYR A 139 31.00 -11.71 -8.97
N VAL A 140 30.33 -12.84 -8.86
CA VAL A 140 30.96 -14.12 -8.54
C VAL A 140 30.50 -15.22 -9.47
N GLU A 141 31.45 -16.09 -9.82
CA GLU A 141 31.16 -17.40 -10.41
C GLU A 141 31.21 -18.45 -9.30
N MET A 142 30.06 -19.05 -9.02
CA MET A 142 29.87 -20.03 -7.94
C MET A 142 30.17 -21.44 -8.44
N SER A 143 30.72 -22.27 -7.56
CA SER A 143 30.89 -23.70 -7.84
C SER A 143 29.53 -24.41 -7.89
N LYS A 144 29.26 -25.09 -9.02
CA LYS A 144 28.04 -25.88 -9.22
C LYS A 144 27.87 -26.92 -8.10
N ALA A 145 26.65 -27.04 -7.58
CA ALA A 145 26.33 -28.08 -6.61
C ALA A 145 26.48 -29.47 -7.24
N THR A 146 26.98 -30.42 -6.47
CA THR A 146 27.16 -31.82 -6.90
C THR A 146 26.77 -32.76 -5.76
N LEU A 147 26.58 -34.04 -6.04
CA LEU A 147 26.32 -35.03 -4.98
C LEU A 147 27.45 -35.12 -3.92
N LYS A 148 28.66 -34.63 -4.22
CA LYS A 148 29.79 -34.59 -3.27
C LYS A 148 29.89 -33.29 -2.49
N ASP A 149 29.24 -32.24 -2.96
CA ASP A 149 29.25 -30.91 -2.36
C ASP A 149 27.82 -30.43 -2.23
N THR A 150 27.27 -30.60 -1.03
CA THR A 150 25.87 -30.36 -0.67
C THR A 150 25.64 -29.01 0.03
N LEU A 151 26.62 -28.10 -0.01
CA LEU A 151 26.48 -26.76 0.58
C LEU A 151 25.27 -26.00 -0.01
N GLY A 152 24.56 -25.28 0.86
CA GLY A 152 23.46 -24.38 0.47
C GLY A 152 23.96 -23.21 -0.37
N ASP A 153 23.05 -22.61 -1.15
CA ASP A 153 23.41 -21.56 -2.10
C ASP A 153 23.89 -20.28 -1.41
N TRP A 154 23.38 -20.01 -0.20
CA TRP A 154 23.87 -18.91 0.63
C TRP A 154 25.31 -19.15 1.06
N GLU A 155 25.62 -20.33 1.60
CA GLU A 155 26.97 -20.68 2.03
C GLU A 155 27.94 -20.65 0.84
N ARG A 156 27.53 -21.11 -0.35
CA ARG A 156 28.32 -21.01 -1.57
C ARG A 156 28.60 -19.57 -1.96
N LEU A 157 27.57 -18.73 -1.98
CA LEU A 157 27.69 -17.33 -2.36
C LEU A 157 28.61 -16.60 -1.36
N ASN A 158 28.36 -16.77 -0.07
CA ASN A 158 29.16 -16.19 1.01
C ASN A 158 30.63 -16.64 0.93
N ASN A 159 30.89 -17.92 0.65
CA ASN A 159 32.24 -18.44 0.49
C ASN A 159 32.97 -17.81 -0.71
N GLU A 160 32.31 -17.65 -1.86
CA GLU A 160 32.92 -17.02 -3.03
C GLU A 160 33.15 -15.52 -2.84
N LEU A 161 32.19 -14.80 -2.23
CA LEU A 161 32.36 -13.39 -1.85
C LEU A 161 33.54 -13.21 -0.88
N ARG A 162 33.66 -14.10 0.12
CA ARG A 162 34.78 -14.09 1.07
C ARG A 162 36.10 -14.39 0.40
N LYS A 163 36.13 -15.37 -0.51
CA LYS A 163 37.35 -15.81 -1.19
C LYS A 163 37.87 -14.74 -2.15
N GLN A 164 37.01 -14.21 -3.00
CA GLN A 164 37.34 -13.28 -4.08
C GLN A 164 37.50 -11.84 -3.59
N TYR A 165 36.59 -11.36 -2.74
CA TYR A 165 36.52 -9.96 -2.33
C TYR A 165 36.88 -9.70 -0.87
N LYS A 166 37.24 -10.74 -0.10
CA LYS A 166 37.62 -10.64 1.32
C LYS A 166 36.53 -10.08 2.23
N LEU A 167 35.27 -10.19 1.81
CA LEU A 167 34.10 -9.87 2.63
C LEU A 167 33.90 -10.95 3.70
N ASN A 168 33.98 -10.56 4.98
CA ASN A 168 33.82 -11.49 6.10
C ASN A 168 32.59 -11.10 6.92
N ASN A 169 31.96 -12.08 7.58
CA ASN A 169 30.78 -11.88 8.43
C ASN A 169 29.58 -11.26 7.69
N LEU A 170 29.37 -11.66 6.43
CA LEU A 170 28.20 -11.22 5.68
C LEU A 170 26.92 -11.86 6.23
N THR A 171 25.85 -11.06 6.30
CA THR A 171 24.48 -11.52 6.41
C THR A 171 23.77 -11.42 5.05
N ILE A 172 22.59 -12.00 4.94
CA ILE A 172 21.72 -11.85 3.78
C ILE A 172 20.35 -11.39 4.25
N ASP A 173 19.79 -10.41 3.55
CA ASP A 173 18.43 -9.97 3.79
C ASP A 173 17.44 -11.12 3.50
N TYR A 174 16.47 -11.31 4.39
CA TYR A 174 15.53 -12.44 4.29
C TYR A 174 14.77 -12.50 2.96
N GLN A 175 14.34 -11.35 2.41
CA GLN A 175 13.62 -11.33 1.13
C GLN A 175 14.52 -11.77 -0.03
N VAL A 176 15.81 -11.46 0.06
CA VAL A 176 16.80 -11.85 -0.94
C VAL A 176 17.11 -13.34 -0.84
N LEU A 177 17.14 -13.88 0.37
CA LEU A 177 17.36 -15.32 0.60
C LEU A 177 16.26 -16.17 -0.05
N LEU A 178 15.00 -15.72 -0.02
CA LEU A 178 13.86 -16.40 -0.66
C LEU A 178 14.03 -16.53 -2.19
N GLU A 179 14.69 -15.55 -2.83
CA GLU A 179 14.89 -15.53 -4.28
C GLU A 179 16.25 -16.10 -4.71
N LEU A 180 17.18 -16.28 -3.77
CA LEU A 180 18.59 -16.59 -4.02
C LEU A 180 18.77 -17.80 -4.94
N GLN A 181 18.08 -18.91 -4.66
CA GLN A 181 18.25 -20.14 -5.43
C GLN A 181 17.88 -19.93 -6.91
N ASN A 182 16.79 -19.20 -7.16
CA ASN A 182 16.32 -18.88 -8.50
C ASN A 182 17.34 -18.01 -9.24
N SER A 183 17.84 -16.95 -8.61
CA SER A 183 18.86 -16.07 -9.21
C SER A 183 20.14 -16.83 -9.56
N VAL A 184 20.59 -17.76 -8.71
CA VAL A 184 21.77 -18.59 -8.97
C VAL A 184 21.58 -19.50 -10.19
N ARG A 185 20.42 -20.15 -10.32
CA ARG A 185 20.16 -21.05 -11.48
C ARG A 185 19.95 -20.27 -12.77
N LEU A 186 19.19 -19.17 -12.73
CA LEU A 186 18.97 -18.30 -13.89
C LEU A 186 20.29 -17.72 -14.42
N GLY A 187 21.26 -17.46 -13.55
CA GLY A 187 22.58 -16.97 -13.92
C GLY A 187 23.58 -18.06 -14.36
N ASP A 188 23.18 -19.34 -14.46
CA ASP A 188 24.08 -20.50 -14.61
C ASP A 188 25.27 -20.43 -13.64
N TRP A 189 24.96 -20.29 -12.35
CA TRP A 189 25.94 -20.17 -11.26
C TRP A 189 26.81 -18.92 -11.31
N LYS A 190 26.46 -17.94 -12.14
CA LYS A 190 27.09 -16.62 -12.18
C LYS A 190 26.09 -15.61 -11.65
N VAL A 191 26.46 -14.88 -10.62
CA VAL A 191 25.56 -13.90 -9.99
C VAL A 191 26.31 -12.63 -9.63
N THR A 192 25.55 -11.54 -9.50
CA THR A 192 26.03 -10.29 -8.92
C THR A 192 25.28 -10.03 -7.62
N ALA A 193 26.01 -9.94 -6.51
CA ALA A 193 25.48 -9.58 -5.21
C ALA A 193 25.64 -8.07 -4.97
N SER A 194 24.55 -7.38 -4.67
CA SER A 194 24.58 -6.02 -4.14
C SER A 194 24.71 -6.09 -2.61
N VAL A 195 25.78 -5.53 -2.07
CA VAL A 195 26.13 -5.64 -0.65
C VAL A 195 26.17 -4.26 -0.02
N TRP A 196 25.37 -4.07 1.02
CA TRP A 196 25.31 -2.84 1.80
C TRP A 196 26.39 -2.85 2.90
N HIS A 197 27.19 -1.78 2.95
CA HIS A 197 28.32 -1.57 3.86
C HIS A 197 29.29 -2.75 3.99
N ASP A 198 29.45 -3.55 2.94
CA ASP A 198 30.27 -4.76 2.97
C ASP A 198 29.85 -5.74 4.11
N LYS A 199 28.58 -5.67 4.55
CA LYS A 199 28.02 -6.38 5.70
C LYS A 199 26.79 -7.23 5.37
N GLU A 200 25.89 -6.73 4.53
CA GLU A 200 24.62 -7.44 4.23
C GLU A 200 24.38 -7.52 2.73
N VAL A 201 24.06 -8.71 2.23
CA VAL A 201 23.60 -8.91 0.86
C VAL A 201 22.13 -8.50 0.74
N ILE A 202 21.86 -7.44 -0.01
CA ILE A 202 20.53 -6.81 -0.13
C ILE A 202 19.85 -7.02 -1.49
N LYS A 203 20.56 -7.58 -2.48
CA LYS A 203 20.02 -8.04 -3.77
C LYS A 203 20.97 -9.05 -4.40
N VAL A 204 20.45 -10.08 -5.07
CA VAL A 204 21.23 -11.00 -5.89
C VAL A 204 20.61 -11.13 -7.28
N GLU A 205 21.40 -10.79 -8.30
CA GLU A 205 20.97 -10.75 -9.69
C GLU A 205 21.66 -11.85 -10.50
N PRO A 206 20.96 -12.50 -11.43
CA PRO A 206 21.57 -13.49 -12.32
C PRO A 206 22.55 -12.82 -13.30
N GLY A 207 23.71 -13.46 -13.49
CA GLY A 207 24.75 -12.99 -14.38
C GLY A 207 25.57 -11.82 -13.84
N ARG A 208 26.24 -11.11 -14.75
CA ARG A 208 27.06 -9.93 -14.43
C ARG A 208 26.23 -8.67 -14.65
N VAL A 209 26.03 -7.89 -13.59
CA VAL A 209 25.36 -6.59 -13.61
C VAL A 209 26.32 -5.55 -13.07
N GLU A 210 26.72 -4.60 -13.91
CA GLU A 210 27.73 -3.60 -13.51
C GLU A 210 27.07 -2.37 -12.89
N THR A 211 25.93 -1.94 -13.42
CA THR A 211 25.24 -0.72 -13.00
C THR A 211 24.47 -0.90 -11.70
N ALA A 212 24.51 0.13 -10.84
CA ALA A 212 23.73 0.22 -9.62
C ALA A 212 23.06 1.59 -9.56
N TYR A 213 21.75 1.63 -9.32
CA TYR A 213 21.02 2.89 -9.21
C TYR A 213 20.69 3.21 -7.75
N GLY A 214 20.78 4.50 -7.42
CA GLY A 214 20.36 5.03 -6.14
C GLY A 214 19.54 6.31 -6.31
N LEU A 215 18.70 6.64 -5.33
CA LEU A 215 17.85 7.83 -5.38
C LEU A 215 18.21 8.80 -4.27
N ALA A 216 18.59 10.04 -4.61
CA ALA A 216 18.75 11.10 -3.63
C ALA A 216 17.49 11.98 -3.62
N VAL A 217 16.94 12.28 -2.45
CA VAL A 217 15.69 13.04 -2.32
C VAL A 217 15.84 14.18 -1.33
N ASP A 218 15.38 15.35 -1.74
CA ASP A 218 15.23 16.54 -0.91
C ASP A 218 13.74 16.83 -0.69
N VAL A 219 13.30 16.75 0.58
CA VAL A 219 11.93 17.00 1.01
C VAL A 219 11.83 18.40 1.62
N GLY A 220 11.61 19.39 0.77
CA GLY A 220 11.25 20.74 1.18
C GLY A 220 9.79 20.85 1.63
N THR A 221 9.46 21.94 2.32
CA THR A 221 8.09 22.23 2.77
C THR A 221 7.14 22.36 1.56
N SER A 222 7.56 23.06 0.50
CA SER A 222 6.74 23.30 -0.70
C SER A 222 7.00 22.30 -1.84
N THR A 223 8.22 21.78 -1.97
CA THR A 223 8.69 21.01 -3.14
C THR A 223 9.46 19.78 -2.67
N VAL A 224 9.29 18.66 -3.37
CA VAL A 224 10.10 17.46 -3.20
C VAL A 224 10.86 17.20 -4.50
N ALA A 225 12.18 17.09 -4.43
CA ALA A 225 13.05 16.84 -5.58
C ALA A 225 13.75 15.49 -5.45
N GLY A 226 13.78 14.70 -6.52
CA GLY A 226 14.43 13.40 -6.59
C GLY A 226 15.48 13.35 -7.71
N TYR A 227 16.64 12.79 -7.40
CA TYR A 227 17.79 12.65 -8.30
C TYR A 227 18.19 11.18 -8.39
N LEU A 228 17.80 10.53 -9.48
CA LEU A 228 18.23 9.15 -9.76
C LEU A 228 19.68 9.18 -10.25
N CYS A 229 20.57 8.56 -9.50
CA CYS A 229 22.00 8.55 -9.78
C CYS A 229 22.46 7.15 -10.18
N ASP A 230 23.37 7.07 -11.15
CA ASP A 230 24.19 5.89 -11.36
C ASP A 230 25.31 5.90 -10.31
N MET A 231 25.29 4.91 -9.42
CA MET A 231 26.24 4.81 -8.31
C MET A 231 27.59 4.21 -8.74
N THR A 232 27.78 3.88 -10.01
CA THR A 232 29.06 3.41 -10.53
C THR A 232 29.98 4.55 -10.95
N ASP A 233 29.41 5.62 -11.52
CA ASP A 233 30.15 6.79 -12.01
C ASP A 233 29.71 8.12 -11.38
N GLY A 234 28.62 8.12 -10.60
CA GLY A 234 28.08 9.28 -9.88
C GLY A 234 27.22 10.21 -10.74
N SER A 235 26.94 9.85 -11.99
CA SER A 235 26.15 10.66 -12.91
C SER A 235 24.66 10.69 -12.51
N VAL A 236 23.98 11.81 -12.78
CA VAL A 236 22.52 11.91 -12.61
C VAL A 236 21.85 11.46 -13.90
N VAL A 237 21.05 10.41 -13.79
CA VAL A 237 20.33 9.79 -14.91
C VAL A 237 19.03 10.54 -15.16
N VAL A 238 18.27 10.82 -14.09
CA VAL A 238 16.98 11.52 -14.16
C VAL A 238 16.82 12.42 -12.93
N THR A 239 16.32 13.64 -13.16
CA THR A 239 15.79 14.50 -12.11
C THR A 239 14.28 14.56 -12.23
N ALA A 240 13.58 14.30 -11.13
CA ALA A 240 12.14 14.49 -11.01
C ALA A 240 11.86 15.47 -9.87
N SER A 241 10.74 16.18 -9.95
CA SER A 241 10.30 17.06 -8.87
C SER A 241 8.79 17.10 -8.85
N MET A 242 8.23 17.17 -7.65
CA MET A 242 6.81 17.41 -7.47
C MET A 242 6.62 18.45 -6.39
N MET A 243 5.43 19.01 -6.35
CA MET A 243 5.02 19.75 -5.17
C MET A 243 4.83 18.80 -3.98
N ASN A 244 5.22 19.24 -2.78
CA ASN A 244 4.98 18.48 -1.57
C ASN A 244 3.46 18.30 -1.36
N PRO A 245 2.95 17.05 -1.35
CA PRO A 245 1.52 16.78 -1.23
C PRO A 245 0.93 17.20 0.12
N GLN A 246 1.77 17.51 1.11
CA GLN A 246 1.35 17.97 2.43
C GLN A 246 0.88 19.44 2.45
N VAL A 247 1.11 20.22 1.39
CA VAL A 247 0.73 21.65 1.31
C VAL A 247 -0.76 21.87 1.60
N VAL A 248 -1.61 20.91 1.26
CA VAL A 248 -3.06 20.97 1.50
C VAL A 248 -3.42 21.04 2.99
N TYR A 249 -2.61 20.41 3.84
CA TYR A 249 -2.84 20.32 5.29
C TYR A 249 -2.06 21.38 6.07
N GLY A 250 -1.12 22.07 5.40
CA GLY A 250 -0.32 23.14 5.97
C GLY A 250 0.69 23.65 4.94
N GLU A 251 0.66 24.96 4.67
CA GLU A 251 1.56 25.62 3.73
C GLU A 251 2.98 25.74 4.28
N ASP A 252 3.13 25.77 5.62
CA ASP A 252 4.40 25.90 6.32
C ASP A 252 4.61 24.80 7.38
N VAL A 253 5.78 24.80 8.03
CA VAL A 253 6.13 23.84 9.08
C VAL A 253 5.19 23.93 10.29
N MET A 254 4.88 25.13 10.77
CA MET A 254 4.10 25.30 12.00
C MET A 254 2.64 24.91 11.84
N SER A 255 2.04 25.21 10.69
CA SER A 255 0.68 24.79 10.33
C SER A 255 0.55 23.27 10.22
N ARG A 256 1.58 22.58 9.71
CA ARG A 256 1.63 21.11 9.71
C ARG A 256 1.76 20.53 11.11
N ILE A 257 2.61 21.12 11.97
CA ILE A 257 2.70 20.71 13.38
C ILE A 257 1.37 20.95 14.09
N SER A 258 0.75 22.10 13.84
CA SER A 258 -0.59 22.40 14.38
C SER A 258 -1.60 21.37 13.90
N TYR A 259 -1.57 20.97 12.63
CA TYR A 259 -2.45 19.95 12.07
C TYR A 259 -2.30 18.59 12.76
N THR A 260 -1.07 18.15 13.07
CA THR A 260 -0.86 16.91 13.86
C THR A 260 -1.33 17.04 15.30
N MET A 261 -1.30 18.25 15.86
CA MET A 261 -1.74 18.52 17.23
C MET A 261 -3.26 18.61 17.37
N THR A 262 -3.97 19.12 16.36
CA THR A 262 -5.42 19.32 16.40
C THR A 262 -6.22 18.13 15.87
N ASN A 263 -5.63 17.32 14.97
CA ASN A 263 -6.31 16.17 14.38
C ASN A 263 -5.75 14.86 14.95
N ALA A 264 -6.64 13.98 15.44
CA ALA A 264 -6.25 12.72 16.08
C ALA A 264 -5.45 11.77 15.17
N ASN A 265 -5.63 11.87 13.85
CA ASN A 265 -4.89 11.14 12.82
C ASN A 265 -4.01 12.04 11.93
N GLY A 266 -3.70 13.26 12.39
CA GLY A 266 -3.06 14.28 11.55
C GLY A 266 -1.64 13.89 11.10
N LEU A 267 -0.88 13.21 11.97
CA LEU A 267 0.45 12.70 11.63
C LEU A 267 0.36 11.62 10.55
N GLU A 268 -0.58 10.69 10.70
CA GLU A 268 -0.80 9.59 9.76
C GLU A 268 -1.18 10.09 8.37
N VAL A 269 -2.07 11.10 8.31
CA VAL A 269 -2.48 11.74 7.05
C VAL A 269 -1.29 12.41 6.36
N LEU A 270 -0.52 13.22 7.10
CA LEU A 270 0.66 13.91 6.56
C LEU A 270 1.75 12.94 6.13
N ASN A 271 2.01 11.89 6.92
CA ASN A 271 2.98 10.85 6.60
C ASN A 271 2.57 10.09 5.34
N LYS A 272 1.32 9.66 5.24
CA LYS A 272 0.79 8.98 4.05
C LYS A 272 0.93 9.86 2.81
N ALA A 273 0.56 11.13 2.90
CA ALA A 273 0.67 12.06 1.78
C ALA A 273 2.11 12.11 1.23
N ILE A 274 3.11 12.29 2.09
CA ILE A 274 4.51 12.34 1.63
C ILE A 274 5.01 10.99 1.13
N LEU A 275 4.62 9.86 1.74
CA LEU A 275 4.99 8.53 1.27
C LEU A 275 4.44 8.21 -0.12
N ASP A 276 3.18 8.56 -0.38
CA ASP A 276 2.56 8.40 -1.70
C ASP A 276 3.30 9.27 -2.73
N GLY A 277 3.67 10.48 -2.35
CA GLY A 277 4.46 11.38 -3.19
C GLY A 277 5.88 10.87 -3.50
N LEU A 278 6.61 10.38 -2.49
CA LEU A 278 7.94 9.76 -2.68
C LEU A 278 7.86 8.54 -3.62
N ASN A 279 6.83 7.70 -3.45
CA ASN A 279 6.59 6.56 -4.34
C ASN A 279 6.22 6.99 -5.78
N GLY A 280 5.58 8.15 -5.93
CA GLY A 280 5.36 8.80 -7.22
C GLY A 280 6.67 9.21 -7.90
N ILE A 281 7.58 9.86 -7.16
CA ILE A 281 8.92 10.19 -7.66
C ILE A 281 9.67 8.93 -8.10
N VAL A 282 9.67 7.87 -7.27
CA VAL A 282 10.32 6.58 -7.59
C VAL A 282 9.77 6.00 -8.90
N GLU A 283 8.45 6.06 -9.09
CA GLU A 283 7.81 5.59 -10.32
C GLU A 283 8.21 6.42 -11.55
N GLU A 284 8.20 7.74 -11.41
CA GLU A 284 8.55 8.67 -12.48
C GLU A 284 10.01 8.51 -12.93
N VAL A 285 10.96 8.49 -11.98
CA VAL A 285 12.38 8.37 -12.32
C VAL A 285 12.71 7.00 -12.92
N ALA A 286 12.10 5.92 -12.41
CA ALA A 286 12.31 4.59 -12.94
C ALA A 286 11.73 4.44 -14.36
N ALA A 287 10.53 4.96 -14.59
CA ALA A 287 9.89 4.95 -15.91
C ALA A 287 10.70 5.78 -16.93
N THR A 288 11.16 6.97 -16.54
CA THR A 288 11.93 7.87 -17.41
C THR A 288 13.30 7.30 -17.74
N ALA A 289 13.96 6.63 -16.79
CA ALA A 289 15.24 5.95 -16.99
C ALA A 289 15.10 4.58 -17.68
N ASN A 290 13.86 4.09 -17.91
CA ASN A 290 13.57 2.76 -18.44
C ASN A 290 14.20 1.63 -17.60
N ILE A 291 14.13 1.75 -16.28
CA ILE A 291 14.58 0.73 -15.31
C ILE A 291 13.41 0.25 -14.46
N LYS A 292 13.58 -0.87 -13.74
CA LYS A 292 12.59 -1.30 -12.75
C LYS A 292 12.83 -0.58 -11.44
N ARG A 293 11.78 -0.37 -10.64
CA ARG A 293 11.92 0.22 -9.30
C ARG A 293 12.85 -0.61 -8.40
N GLN A 294 12.86 -1.93 -8.60
CA GLN A 294 13.74 -2.87 -7.90
C GLN A 294 15.22 -2.72 -8.28
N ASP A 295 15.56 -1.94 -9.31
CA ASP A 295 16.94 -1.65 -9.70
C ASP A 295 17.55 -0.49 -8.90
N ILE A 296 16.72 0.25 -8.17
CA ILE A 296 17.13 1.24 -7.17
C ILE A 296 17.45 0.48 -5.87
N VAL A 297 18.72 0.45 -5.49
CA VAL A 297 19.23 -0.39 -4.37
C VAL A 297 19.65 0.40 -3.14
N ASP A 298 19.62 1.73 -3.21
CA ASP A 298 19.89 2.63 -2.08
C ASP A 298 19.14 3.95 -2.27
N MET A 299 18.85 4.64 -1.17
CA MET A 299 18.22 5.96 -1.20
C MET A 299 18.78 6.84 -0.09
N SER A 300 19.00 8.12 -0.34
CA SER A 300 19.37 9.11 0.68
C SER A 300 18.31 10.20 0.72
N ILE A 301 17.90 10.65 1.90
CA ILE A 301 16.84 11.64 2.04
C ILE A 301 17.23 12.75 3.03
N VAL A 302 16.93 13.99 2.65
CA VAL A 302 17.09 15.20 3.46
C VAL A 302 15.77 15.97 3.56
N GLY A 303 15.66 16.83 4.55
CA GLY A 303 14.55 17.75 4.76
C GLY A 303 14.62 18.41 6.13
N ASN A 304 13.94 19.54 6.30
CA ASN A 304 13.92 20.22 7.60
C ASN A 304 13.38 19.32 8.70
N THR A 305 13.68 19.66 9.95
CA THR A 305 13.39 18.81 11.12
C THR A 305 11.92 18.37 11.22
N CYS A 306 10.98 19.24 10.83
CA CYS A 306 9.56 18.87 10.79
C CYS A 306 9.26 17.86 9.69
N MET A 307 9.76 18.08 8.46
CA MET A 307 9.61 17.13 7.35
C MET A 307 10.23 15.79 7.71
N HIS A 308 11.45 15.82 8.28
CA HIS A 308 12.16 14.66 8.81
C HIS A 308 11.29 13.83 9.76
N HIS A 309 10.67 14.48 10.73
CA HIS A 309 9.78 13.79 11.68
C HIS A 309 8.56 13.21 10.97
N ILE A 310 7.88 14.00 10.13
CA ILE A 310 6.66 13.55 9.46
C ILE A 310 6.93 12.40 8.50
N PHE A 311 7.97 12.43 7.66
CA PHE A 311 8.24 11.34 6.72
C PHE A 311 8.72 10.06 7.40
N LEU A 312 9.36 10.16 8.58
CA LEU A 312 9.71 9.04 9.45
C LEU A 312 8.54 8.56 10.32
N ASN A 313 7.40 9.25 10.26
CA ASN A 313 6.25 9.02 11.14
C ASN A 313 6.60 9.18 12.64
N ILE A 314 7.47 10.13 12.96
CA ILE A 314 7.75 10.61 14.31
C ILE A 314 6.85 11.82 14.56
N ASP A 315 6.20 11.90 15.73
CA ASP A 315 5.32 13.01 16.07
C ASP A 315 6.11 14.33 16.21
N PRO A 316 5.84 15.36 15.38
CA PRO A 316 6.57 16.62 15.43
C PRO A 316 6.05 17.58 16.51
N LYS A 317 5.05 17.19 17.32
CA LYS A 317 4.42 18.03 18.36
C LYS A 317 5.41 18.75 19.27
N TYR A 318 6.49 18.09 19.67
CA TYR A 318 7.47 18.68 20.60
C TYR A 318 8.41 19.68 19.92
N ILE A 319 8.57 19.61 18.59
CA ILE A 319 9.29 20.63 17.82
C ILE A 319 8.49 21.94 17.79
N GLY A 320 7.15 21.88 17.82
CA GLY A 320 6.29 23.07 17.89
C GLY A 320 6.14 23.67 19.30
N ARG A 321 6.74 23.05 20.33
CA ARG A 321 6.60 23.48 21.72
C ARG A 321 7.95 23.80 22.32
N SER A 322 8.13 25.03 22.80
CA SER A 322 9.35 25.42 23.52
C SER A 322 9.67 24.41 24.64
N PRO A 323 10.91 23.87 24.72
CA PRO A 323 12.15 24.35 24.08
C PRO A 323 12.49 23.72 22.71
N PHE A 324 11.47 23.32 21.93
CA PHE A 324 11.56 22.81 20.56
C PHE A 324 12.44 21.55 20.37
N PRO A 325 12.45 20.56 21.30
CA PRO A 325 13.33 19.41 21.17
C PRO A 325 12.90 18.49 20.02
N PRO A 326 13.82 18.08 19.13
CA PRO A 326 13.55 16.97 18.22
C PRO A 326 13.66 15.62 18.95
N ALA A 327 13.16 14.56 18.32
CA ALA A 327 13.23 13.20 18.87
C ALA A 327 14.64 12.60 18.85
N GLN A 328 15.48 12.98 17.87
CA GLN A 328 16.84 12.48 17.70
C GLN A 328 17.68 13.43 16.85
N HIS A 329 19.01 13.30 16.92
CA HIS A 329 19.95 14.08 16.09
C HIS A 329 20.69 13.26 15.03
N HIS A 330 20.82 11.94 15.20
CA HIS A 330 21.69 11.10 14.37
C HIS A 330 21.05 10.67 13.07
N SER A 331 21.90 10.27 12.11
CA SER A 331 21.42 9.63 10.89
C SER A 331 20.71 8.30 11.20
N LEU A 332 19.83 7.89 10.29
CA LEU A 332 19.14 6.60 10.37
C LEU A 332 19.24 5.85 9.05
N ASP A 333 19.47 4.55 9.13
CA ASP A 333 19.30 3.64 8.02
C ASP A 333 18.07 2.77 8.27
N VAL A 334 17.03 2.96 7.45
CA VAL A 334 15.77 2.22 7.56
C VAL A 334 15.57 1.41 6.29
N LYS A 335 15.17 0.14 6.41
CA LYS A 335 14.81 -0.66 5.24
C LYS A 335 13.68 0.01 4.49
N ALA A 336 13.81 0.14 3.17
CA ALA A 336 12.81 0.83 2.34
C ALA A 336 11.41 0.23 2.50
N ARG A 337 11.30 -1.09 2.59
CA ARG A 337 10.05 -1.81 2.84
C ARG A 337 9.41 -1.52 4.21
N ASP A 338 10.23 -1.17 5.20
CA ASP A 338 9.80 -0.92 6.58
C ASP A 338 9.60 0.58 6.85
N TRP A 339 9.80 1.41 5.83
CA TRP A 339 9.78 2.86 5.94
C TRP A 339 8.41 3.41 6.29
N GLY A 340 8.38 4.36 7.24
CA GLY A 340 7.16 4.93 7.76
C GLY A 340 6.31 3.91 8.53
N LEU A 341 6.82 2.73 8.89
CA LEU A 341 6.17 1.85 9.86
C LEU A 341 6.35 2.41 11.27
N ARG A 342 5.27 2.43 12.05
CA ARG A 342 5.31 2.77 13.45
C ARG A 342 5.69 1.46 14.09
N ILE A 343 6.99 1.24 14.19
CA ILE A 343 7.50 0.18 15.04
C ILE A 343 7.25 0.76 16.44
N GLU A 344 6.13 0.40 17.06
CA GLU A 344 5.94 0.66 18.49
C GLU A 344 7.23 0.21 19.20
N PRO A 345 7.77 1.03 20.14
CA PRO A 345 9.02 0.74 20.81
C PRO A 345 8.97 -0.69 21.28
N GLU A 346 9.99 -1.48 20.94
CA GLU A 346 10.05 -2.92 21.15
C GLU A 346 9.24 -3.34 22.39
N ALA A 347 7.96 -3.70 22.16
CA ALA A 347 7.37 -4.74 22.96
C ALA A 347 8.35 -5.88 22.74
N GLU A 348 9.09 -6.25 23.80
CA GLU A 348 10.08 -7.32 23.80
C GLU A 348 9.60 -8.38 22.82
N ARG A 349 10.28 -8.47 21.67
CA ARG A 349 9.89 -9.42 20.63
C ARG A 349 10.27 -10.77 21.18
N VAL A 350 9.32 -11.44 21.81
CA VAL A 350 9.51 -12.81 22.24
C VAL A 350 9.36 -13.66 21.00
N ASP A 351 10.48 -14.15 20.47
CA ASP A 351 10.45 -15.31 19.58
C ASP A 351 9.91 -16.49 20.38
N LEU A 352 8.65 -16.83 20.12
CA LEU A 352 7.98 -17.94 20.77
C LEU A 352 8.24 -19.28 20.04
N GLY A 353 9.08 -19.29 18.99
CA GLY A 353 9.64 -20.51 18.41
C GLY A 353 8.67 -21.40 17.61
N GLY A 354 7.55 -20.87 17.10
CA GLY A 354 6.57 -21.70 16.38
C GLY A 354 5.49 -20.94 15.58
N TYR A 355 4.73 -21.69 14.78
CA TYR A 355 3.60 -21.18 13.99
C TYR A 355 2.30 -21.15 14.82
N PRO A 356 1.32 -20.31 14.43
CA PRO A 356 0.00 -20.30 15.07
C PRO A 356 -0.64 -21.68 15.06
N PRO A 357 -1.24 -22.14 16.17
CA PRO A 357 -1.89 -23.45 16.22
C PRO A 357 -2.99 -23.61 15.18
N CYS A 358 -3.71 -22.53 14.85
CA CYS A 358 -4.73 -22.53 13.80
C CYS A 358 -4.17 -22.78 12.39
N GLN A 359 -2.94 -22.33 12.11
CA GLN A 359 -2.26 -22.57 10.83
C GLN A 359 -1.77 -24.01 10.73
N VAL A 360 -1.17 -24.52 11.81
CA VAL A 360 -0.67 -25.90 11.89
C VAL A 360 -1.83 -26.90 11.81
N ALA A 361 -2.96 -26.58 12.42
CA ALA A 361 -4.16 -27.41 12.38
C ALA A 361 -4.88 -27.39 11.02
N CYS A 362 -4.66 -26.36 10.19
CA CYS A 362 -5.23 -26.31 8.85
C CYS A 362 -4.47 -27.28 7.94
N PRO A 363 -5.13 -28.31 7.35
CA PRO A 363 -4.45 -29.25 6.46
C PRO A 363 -3.76 -28.59 5.25
N ALA A 364 -4.29 -27.47 4.78
CA ALA A 364 -3.71 -26.70 3.67
C ALA A 364 -2.66 -25.65 4.10
N GLY A 365 -2.45 -25.49 5.41
CA GLY A 365 -1.47 -24.56 6.00
C GLY A 365 -1.87 -23.08 5.90
N VAL A 366 -3.17 -22.77 5.86
CA VAL A 366 -3.66 -21.38 5.79
C VAL A 366 -3.29 -20.62 7.06
N ASN A 367 -2.63 -19.46 6.91
CA ASN A 367 -2.27 -18.62 8.05
C ASN A 367 -3.50 -17.86 8.57
N GLY A 368 -4.18 -18.48 9.54
CA GLY A 368 -5.35 -17.91 10.20
C GLY A 368 -5.06 -16.57 10.88
N GLN A 369 -3.96 -16.48 11.62
CA GLN A 369 -3.59 -15.29 12.38
C GLN A 369 -3.52 -14.04 11.50
N ASP A 370 -2.74 -14.10 10.42
CA ASP A 370 -2.41 -12.93 9.61
C ASP A 370 -3.62 -12.43 8.81
N PHE A 371 -4.46 -13.33 8.27
CA PHE A 371 -5.64 -12.88 7.54
C PHE A 371 -6.70 -12.32 8.49
N LEU A 372 -6.82 -12.86 9.71
CA LEU A 372 -7.69 -12.31 10.75
C LEU A 372 -7.20 -10.93 11.19
N TYR A 373 -5.89 -10.76 11.34
CA TYR A 373 -5.29 -9.45 11.60
C TYR A 373 -5.66 -8.44 10.51
N LEU A 374 -5.46 -8.79 9.23
CA LEU A 374 -5.85 -7.93 8.10
C LEU A 374 -7.35 -7.65 8.06
N THR A 375 -8.19 -8.64 8.39
CA THR A 375 -9.64 -8.48 8.47
C THR A 375 -10.05 -7.53 9.59
N ALA A 376 -9.41 -7.60 10.76
CA ALA A 376 -9.63 -6.67 11.86
C ALA A 376 -9.29 -5.22 11.50
N GLN A 377 -8.39 -5.01 10.54
CA GLN A 377 -7.96 -3.70 10.03
C GLN A 377 -8.79 -3.21 8.82
N GLY A 378 -9.84 -3.94 8.41
CA GLY A 378 -10.64 -3.58 7.25
C GLY A 378 -9.99 -3.88 5.89
N LYS A 379 -8.83 -4.57 5.86
CA LYS A 379 -8.06 -4.89 4.64
C LYS A 379 -8.48 -6.23 4.03
N TYR A 380 -9.76 -6.37 3.69
CA TYR A 380 -10.33 -7.66 3.26
C TYR A 380 -9.71 -8.22 2.00
N ARG A 381 -9.32 -7.33 1.07
CA ARG A 381 -8.63 -7.74 -0.16
C ARG A 381 -7.28 -8.37 0.15
N ASP A 382 -6.47 -7.72 0.99
CA ASP A 382 -5.14 -8.23 1.35
C ASP A 382 -5.28 -9.53 2.16
N ALA A 383 -6.28 -9.61 3.04
CA ALA A 383 -6.62 -10.83 3.76
C ALA A 383 -6.94 -11.99 2.80
N LEU A 384 -7.75 -11.74 1.77
CA LEU A 384 -8.11 -12.74 0.77
C LEU A 384 -6.92 -13.16 -0.10
N GLU A 385 -6.08 -12.21 -0.53
CA GLU A 385 -4.85 -12.52 -1.28
C GLU A 385 -3.87 -13.35 -0.43
N LEU A 386 -3.78 -13.10 0.88
CA LEU A 386 -2.98 -13.92 1.78
C LEU A 386 -3.51 -15.36 1.86
N VAL A 387 -4.83 -15.54 1.97
CA VAL A 387 -5.47 -16.87 1.92
C VAL A 387 -5.18 -17.56 0.59
N ARG A 388 -5.21 -16.81 -0.52
CA ARG A 388 -4.91 -17.30 -1.88
C ARG A 388 -3.48 -17.81 -2.04
N LEU A 389 -2.53 -17.34 -1.24
CA LEU A 389 -1.19 -17.94 -1.25
C LEU A 389 -1.24 -19.43 -0.89
N ALA A 390 -2.18 -19.83 -0.04
CA ALA A 390 -2.34 -21.19 0.44
C ALA A 390 -3.38 -22.01 -0.34
N ILE A 391 -4.53 -21.42 -0.70
CA ILE A 391 -5.70 -22.11 -1.28
C ILE A 391 -6.53 -21.22 -2.23
N PRO A 392 -7.13 -21.76 -3.30
CA PRO A 392 -7.99 -20.97 -4.21
C PRO A 392 -9.46 -20.84 -3.76
N PHE A 393 -9.88 -21.53 -2.70
CA PHE A 393 -11.29 -21.80 -2.35
C PHE A 393 -11.75 -21.12 -1.05
N SER A 394 -11.45 -19.84 -0.84
CA SER A 394 -11.82 -19.16 0.41
C SER A 394 -13.34 -19.09 0.58
N GLY A 395 -14.09 -18.80 -0.49
CA GLY A 395 -15.55 -18.66 -0.47
C GLY A 395 -16.27 -20.00 -0.27
N VAL A 396 -15.79 -21.05 -0.95
CA VAL A 396 -16.27 -22.43 -0.77
C VAL A 396 -15.96 -22.92 0.65
N LEU A 397 -14.71 -22.83 1.10
CA LEU A 397 -14.32 -23.34 2.43
C LEU A 397 -14.95 -22.53 3.57
N GLY A 398 -15.21 -21.24 3.37
CA GLY A 398 -16.02 -20.43 4.29
C GLY A 398 -17.46 -20.95 4.48
N ARG A 399 -17.95 -21.80 3.57
CA ARG A 399 -19.29 -22.41 3.61
C ARG A 399 -19.31 -23.88 4.00
N VAL A 400 -18.29 -24.66 3.66
CA VAL A 400 -18.37 -26.13 3.82
C VAL A 400 -17.23 -26.75 4.65
N CYS A 401 -16.27 -25.95 5.12
CA CYS A 401 -15.14 -26.48 5.89
C CYS A 401 -15.55 -26.96 7.29
N THR A 402 -14.93 -28.04 7.76
CA THR A 402 -15.00 -28.57 9.13
C THR A 402 -14.12 -27.82 10.14
N HIS A 403 -13.50 -26.72 9.70
CA HIS A 403 -12.83 -25.72 10.54
C HIS A 403 -11.86 -26.29 11.60
N PRO A 404 -10.92 -27.19 11.23
CA PRO A 404 -9.92 -27.73 12.18
C PRO A 404 -9.02 -26.65 12.79
N CYS A 405 -8.92 -25.48 12.15
CA CYS A 405 -8.23 -24.32 12.69
C CYS A 405 -8.90 -23.75 13.95
N GLU A 406 -10.22 -23.89 14.10
CA GLU A 406 -10.96 -23.38 15.26
C GLU A 406 -10.86 -24.33 16.45
N THR A 407 -10.76 -25.65 16.22
CA THR A 407 -10.60 -26.65 17.30
C THR A 407 -9.26 -26.56 18.01
N LYS A 408 -8.24 -26.01 17.35
CA LYS A 408 -6.91 -25.71 17.93
C LYS A 408 -6.71 -24.22 18.21
N CYS A 409 -7.76 -23.41 18.19
CA CYS A 409 -7.65 -21.99 18.49
C CYS A 409 -7.36 -21.77 19.99
N GLU A 410 -6.26 -21.10 20.32
CA GLU A 410 -5.89 -20.83 21.73
C GLU A 410 -6.88 -19.92 22.47
N ARG A 411 -7.70 -19.16 21.74
CA ARG A 411 -8.83 -18.43 22.33
C ARG A 411 -9.82 -19.39 23.00
N GLY A 412 -9.97 -20.61 22.44
CA GLY A 412 -10.78 -21.69 22.99
C GLY A 412 -10.37 -22.17 24.38
N ASN A 413 -9.11 -21.91 24.77
CA ASN A 413 -8.60 -22.24 26.11
C ASN A 413 -8.89 -21.14 27.15
N VAL A 414 -9.48 -20.01 26.72
CA VAL A 414 -9.87 -18.89 27.57
C VAL A 414 -11.40 -18.73 27.57
N GLU A 415 -12.01 -18.85 26.39
CA GLU A 415 -13.45 -18.72 26.14
C GLU A 415 -13.83 -19.50 24.87
N GLU A 416 -14.79 -19.04 24.07
CA GLU A 416 -15.11 -19.66 22.78
C GLU A 416 -14.03 -19.37 21.71
N PRO A 417 -13.74 -20.33 20.80
CA PRO A 417 -12.80 -20.10 19.71
C PRO A 417 -13.29 -19.03 18.71
N LEU A 418 -12.39 -18.63 17.81
CA LEU A 418 -12.70 -17.70 16.72
C LEU A 418 -13.56 -18.39 15.65
N SER A 419 -14.50 -17.66 15.05
CA SER A 419 -15.26 -18.05 13.83
C SER A 419 -14.43 -17.85 12.55
N ILE A 420 -13.30 -18.55 12.44
CA ILE A 420 -12.36 -18.46 11.32
C ILE A 420 -13.04 -18.84 9.99
N ARG A 421 -13.89 -19.87 9.94
CA ARG A 421 -14.67 -20.27 8.75
C ARG A 421 -15.59 -19.14 8.29
N SER A 422 -16.33 -18.52 9.21
CA SER A 422 -17.24 -17.41 8.89
C SER A 422 -16.49 -16.21 8.35
N LEU A 423 -15.26 -15.98 8.82
CA LEU A 423 -14.40 -14.90 8.34
C LEU A 423 -13.80 -15.19 6.96
N HIS A 424 -13.46 -16.44 6.64
CA HIS A 424 -13.15 -16.88 5.27
C HIS A 424 -14.27 -16.56 4.29
N ARG A 425 -15.52 -16.84 4.70
CA ARG A 425 -16.70 -16.52 3.91
C ARG A 425 -16.84 -15.01 3.73
N PHE A 426 -16.75 -14.24 4.81
CA PHE A 426 -16.89 -12.79 4.78
C PHE A 426 -15.93 -12.11 3.79
N ILE A 427 -14.63 -12.41 3.86
CA ILE A 427 -13.63 -11.77 2.98
C ILE A 427 -13.86 -12.14 1.50
N SER A 428 -14.30 -13.37 1.22
CA SER A 428 -14.61 -13.83 -0.13
C SER A 428 -15.92 -13.22 -0.65
N ASP A 429 -16.96 -13.19 0.17
CA ASP A 429 -18.26 -12.61 -0.18
C ASP A 429 -18.14 -11.09 -0.40
N HIS A 430 -17.26 -10.42 0.33
CA HIS A 430 -16.95 -9.01 0.12
C HIS A 430 -16.34 -8.74 -1.27
N GLU A 431 -15.40 -9.58 -1.73
CA GLU A 431 -14.89 -9.49 -3.10
C GLU A 431 -15.97 -9.84 -4.14
N PHE A 432 -16.73 -10.91 -3.90
CA PHE A 432 -17.77 -11.36 -4.82
C PHE A 432 -18.83 -10.27 -5.06
N LYS A 433 -19.30 -9.61 -4.00
CA LYS A 433 -20.27 -8.50 -4.07
C LYS A 433 -19.65 -7.22 -4.64
N GLY A 434 -18.39 -6.94 -4.33
CA GLY A 434 -17.68 -5.72 -4.78
C GLY A 434 -17.15 -5.78 -6.22
N GLY A 435 -17.22 -6.95 -6.85
CA GLY A 435 -16.63 -7.20 -8.16
C GLY A 435 -15.15 -7.56 -8.06
N ARG A 436 -14.81 -8.77 -8.51
CA ARG A 436 -13.42 -9.26 -8.50
C ARG A 436 -12.57 -8.55 -9.56
N LYS A 437 -11.36 -8.12 -9.19
CA LYS A 437 -10.34 -7.68 -10.17
C LYS A 437 -9.92 -8.87 -11.04
N GLU A 438 -9.86 -8.66 -12.36
CA GLU A 438 -9.42 -9.70 -13.28
C GLU A 438 -8.05 -10.28 -12.89
N ALA A 439 -8.00 -11.61 -12.76
CA ALA A 439 -6.76 -12.32 -12.46
C ALA A 439 -5.81 -12.16 -13.65
N THR A 440 -4.53 -11.89 -13.37
CA THR A 440 -3.51 -11.82 -14.41
C THR A 440 -3.05 -13.25 -14.73
N PRO A 441 -3.15 -13.70 -15.99
CA PRO A 441 -2.65 -15.01 -16.38
C PRO A 441 -1.18 -15.18 -16.01
N ILE A 442 -0.82 -16.33 -15.46
CA ILE A 442 0.57 -16.65 -15.12
C ILE A 442 1.31 -17.04 -16.40
N GLU A 443 2.50 -16.47 -16.57
CA GLU A 443 3.39 -16.82 -17.67
C GLU A 443 3.86 -18.28 -17.53
N LYS A 444 3.69 -19.07 -18.60
CA LYS A 444 4.11 -20.47 -18.67
C LYS A 444 5.61 -20.55 -18.91
N LYS A 445 6.39 -20.57 -17.82
CA LYS A 445 7.86 -20.59 -17.84
C LYS A 445 8.46 -22.00 -17.96
N LYS A 446 7.64 -23.04 -17.81
CA LYS A 446 8.05 -24.45 -17.87
C LYS A 446 7.52 -25.11 -19.15
N GLU A 447 8.24 -26.10 -19.67
CA GLU A 447 7.87 -26.81 -20.89
C GLU A 447 7.07 -28.09 -20.59
N GLU A 448 7.26 -28.67 -19.40
CA GLU A 448 6.64 -29.91 -18.96
C GLU A 448 5.14 -29.74 -18.72
N LYS A 449 4.33 -30.42 -19.54
CA LYS A 449 2.86 -30.38 -19.44
C LYS A 449 2.36 -31.33 -18.36
N VAL A 450 1.41 -30.88 -17.54
CA VAL A 450 0.76 -31.70 -16.51
C VAL A 450 -0.72 -31.90 -16.83
N ALA A 451 -1.17 -33.16 -16.75
CA ALA A 451 -2.57 -33.52 -16.86
C ALA A 451 -3.16 -33.78 -15.46
N ILE A 452 -4.30 -33.19 -15.17
CA ILE A 452 -5.06 -33.44 -13.94
C ILE A 452 -6.36 -34.14 -14.32
N VAL A 453 -6.63 -35.31 -13.77
CA VAL A 453 -7.85 -36.08 -14.04
C VAL A 453 -8.83 -35.88 -12.88
N GLY A 454 -9.93 -35.17 -13.15
CA GLY A 454 -10.95 -34.79 -12.19
C GLY A 454 -10.80 -33.34 -11.70
N SER A 455 -11.89 -32.58 -11.75
CA SER A 455 -11.95 -31.18 -11.32
C SER A 455 -12.58 -31.00 -9.94
N GLY A 456 -12.45 -32.00 -9.06
CA GLY A 456 -12.81 -31.86 -7.65
C GLY A 456 -11.85 -30.95 -6.88
N PRO A 457 -12.07 -30.74 -5.56
CA PRO A 457 -11.22 -29.88 -4.74
C PRO A 457 -9.73 -30.21 -4.84
N SER A 458 -9.39 -31.51 -4.84
CA SER A 458 -8.00 -31.98 -4.93
C SER A 458 -7.37 -31.67 -6.29
N GLY A 459 -8.06 -31.98 -7.39
CA GLY A 459 -7.56 -31.72 -8.74
C GLY A 459 -7.39 -30.22 -9.02
N LEU A 460 -8.38 -29.40 -8.65
CA LEU A 460 -8.30 -27.96 -8.85
C LEU A 460 -7.24 -27.29 -7.96
N ALA A 461 -7.04 -27.76 -6.72
CA ALA A 461 -5.95 -27.27 -5.87
C ALA A 461 -4.57 -27.64 -6.43
N CYS A 462 -4.41 -28.87 -6.93
CA CYS A 462 -3.18 -29.30 -7.60
C CYS A 462 -2.90 -28.45 -8.85
N ALA A 463 -3.93 -28.21 -9.67
CA ALA A 463 -3.82 -27.36 -10.86
C ALA A 463 -3.46 -25.91 -10.51
N TYR A 464 -4.06 -25.37 -9.44
CA TYR A 464 -3.83 -24.02 -8.95
C TYR A 464 -2.37 -23.78 -8.53
N ASP A 465 -1.77 -24.70 -7.78
CA ASP A 465 -0.37 -24.56 -7.36
C ASP A 465 0.60 -24.76 -8.53
N LEU A 466 0.35 -25.74 -9.41
CA LEU A 466 1.20 -25.99 -10.57
C LEU A 466 1.19 -24.82 -11.58
N VAL A 467 0.03 -24.21 -11.85
CA VAL A 467 -0.03 -23.06 -12.77
C VAL A 467 0.73 -21.86 -12.21
N ARG A 468 0.68 -21.64 -10.88
CA ARG A 468 1.40 -20.56 -10.20
C ARG A 468 2.92 -20.77 -10.24
N ASN A 469 3.36 -22.03 -10.31
CA ASN A 469 4.77 -22.40 -10.51
C ASN A 469 5.19 -22.37 -12.01
N GLY A 470 4.30 -21.94 -12.91
CA GLY A 470 4.58 -21.69 -14.32
C GLY A 470 4.42 -22.90 -15.24
N TYR A 471 3.80 -24.00 -14.77
CA TYR A 471 3.55 -25.19 -15.59
C TYR A 471 2.33 -25.01 -16.51
N PRO A 472 2.37 -25.54 -17.75
CA PRO A 472 1.19 -25.74 -18.56
C PRO A 472 0.32 -26.87 -17.97
N VAL A 473 -0.86 -26.52 -17.44
CA VAL A 473 -1.77 -27.47 -16.79
C VAL A 473 -3.08 -27.61 -17.56
N THR A 474 -3.50 -28.85 -17.82
CA THR A 474 -4.83 -29.18 -18.35
C THR A 474 -5.57 -30.09 -17.38
N VAL A 475 -6.79 -29.72 -17.00
CA VAL A 475 -7.72 -30.53 -16.19
C VAL A 475 -8.71 -31.22 -17.12
N PHE A 476 -8.84 -32.54 -17.00
CA PHE A 476 -9.82 -33.36 -17.71
C PHE A 476 -10.96 -33.72 -16.76
N GLU A 477 -12.16 -33.22 -17.07
CA GLU A 477 -13.37 -33.44 -16.29
C GLU A 477 -14.38 -34.24 -17.11
N ALA A 478 -14.88 -35.35 -16.54
CA ALA A 478 -15.86 -36.21 -17.19
C ALA A 478 -17.25 -35.56 -17.24
N ALA A 479 -17.61 -34.80 -16.20
CA ALA A 479 -18.89 -34.14 -16.09
C ALA A 479 -19.01 -32.91 -17.01
N PRO A 480 -20.24 -32.41 -17.26
CA PRO A 480 -20.46 -31.21 -18.08
C PRO A 480 -19.90 -29.92 -17.48
N ARG A 481 -19.76 -29.84 -16.15
CA ARG A 481 -19.22 -28.69 -15.42
C ARG A 481 -18.20 -29.12 -14.38
N SER A 482 -17.25 -28.23 -14.09
CA SER A 482 -16.17 -28.45 -13.14
C SER A 482 -16.60 -28.26 -11.67
N GLY A 483 -15.87 -28.86 -10.74
CA GLY A 483 -16.08 -28.70 -9.28
C GLY A 483 -16.29 -30.01 -8.53
N GLY A 484 -16.49 -31.13 -9.22
CA GLY A 484 -16.68 -32.46 -8.62
C GLY A 484 -17.75 -32.47 -7.52
N MET A 485 -17.44 -33.05 -6.36
CA MET A 485 -18.38 -33.13 -5.24
C MET A 485 -18.84 -31.78 -4.68
N LEU A 486 -18.08 -30.69 -4.89
CA LEU A 486 -18.54 -29.35 -4.50
C LEU A 486 -19.79 -28.95 -5.28
N ARG A 487 -19.86 -29.34 -6.56
CA ARG A 487 -21.00 -29.04 -7.42
C ARG A 487 -22.09 -30.09 -7.31
N TYR A 488 -21.73 -31.35 -7.39
CA TYR A 488 -22.69 -32.44 -7.58
C TYR A 488 -23.09 -33.10 -6.26
N GLY A 489 -22.31 -32.98 -5.19
CA GLY A 489 -22.63 -33.53 -3.88
C GLY A 489 -23.32 -32.51 -2.97
N ILE A 490 -22.71 -31.34 -2.79
CA ILE A 490 -23.17 -30.34 -1.81
C ILE A 490 -24.36 -29.54 -2.37
N PRO A 491 -25.52 -29.49 -1.68
CA PRO A 491 -26.69 -28.72 -2.12
C PRO A 491 -26.45 -27.21 -2.25
N GLU A 492 -27.23 -26.57 -3.12
CA GLU A 492 -27.10 -25.13 -3.41
C GLU A 492 -27.42 -24.23 -2.21
N TYR A 493 -28.30 -24.66 -1.30
CA TYR A 493 -28.61 -23.92 -0.06
C TYR A 493 -27.42 -23.84 0.92
N ARG A 494 -26.38 -24.67 0.72
CA ARG A 494 -25.09 -24.60 1.47
C ARG A 494 -23.97 -24.02 0.63
N LEU A 495 -23.93 -24.32 -0.66
CA LEU A 495 -22.89 -23.86 -1.56
C LEU A 495 -23.49 -23.34 -2.87
N ASN A 496 -23.72 -22.03 -2.89
CA ASN A 496 -24.19 -21.29 -4.06
C ASN A 496 -23.31 -21.56 -5.30
N ARG A 497 -23.96 -21.80 -6.43
CA ARG A 497 -23.26 -22.18 -7.68
C ARG A 497 -22.48 -21.03 -8.30
N GLU A 498 -22.94 -19.79 -8.15
CA GLU A 498 -22.21 -18.61 -8.64
C GLU A 498 -20.91 -18.39 -7.86
N VAL A 499 -20.90 -18.64 -6.56
CA VAL A 499 -19.69 -18.57 -5.73
C VAL A 499 -18.67 -19.61 -6.19
N LEU A 500 -19.11 -20.84 -6.41
CA LEU A 500 -18.25 -21.92 -6.91
C LEU A 500 -17.72 -21.61 -8.31
N ASP A 501 -18.60 -21.19 -9.23
CA ASP A 501 -18.24 -20.83 -10.61
C ASP A 501 -17.23 -19.67 -10.62
N ASN A 502 -17.44 -18.68 -9.75
CA ASN A 502 -16.51 -17.57 -9.58
C ASN A 502 -15.13 -18.07 -9.13
N GLU A 503 -15.01 -18.89 -8.09
CA GLU A 503 -13.70 -19.41 -7.65
C GLU A 503 -13.02 -20.31 -8.68
N ILE A 504 -13.76 -21.13 -9.43
CA ILE A 504 -13.17 -21.93 -10.52
C ILE A 504 -12.71 -21.02 -11.66
N CYS A 505 -13.50 -20.02 -12.04
CA CYS A 505 -13.14 -19.05 -13.07
C CYS A 505 -11.83 -18.31 -12.73
N TYR A 506 -11.55 -18.07 -11.44
CA TYR A 506 -10.25 -17.52 -11.02
C TYR A 506 -9.09 -18.41 -11.45
N ILE A 507 -9.20 -19.72 -11.22
CA ILE A 507 -8.18 -20.72 -11.56
C ILE A 507 -7.98 -20.78 -13.08
N GLU A 508 -9.07 -20.74 -13.85
CA GLU A 508 -9.00 -20.68 -15.32
C GLU A 508 -8.31 -19.41 -15.82
N LYS A 509 -8.64 -18.25 -15.25
CA LYS A 509 -8.02 -16.97 -15.61
C LYS A 509 -6.54 -16.88 -15.26
N LEU A 510 -6.04 -17.67 -14.30
CA LEU A 510 -4.61 -17.81 -14.06
C LEU A 510 -3.88 -18.59 -15.15
N GLY A 511 -4.60 -19.31 -16.02
CA GLY A 511 -4.04 -20.00 -17.18
C GLY A 511 -4.20 -21.53 -17.19
N VAL A 512 -4.98 -22.09 -16.24
CA VAL A 512 -5.35 -23.51 -16.24
C VAL A 512 -6.40 -23.77 -17.32
N GLU A 513 -6.18 -24.77 -18.16
CA GLU A 513 -7.16 -25.20 -19.16
C GLU A 513 -8.05 -26.29 -18.55
N ILE A 514 -9.37 -26.07 -18.48
CA ILE A 514 -10.32 -27.08 -17.99
C ILE A 514 -11.16 -27.62 -19.16
N LYS A 515 -11.05 -28.92 -19.43
CA LYS A 515 -11.81 -29.64 -20.47
C LYS A 515 -12.91 -30.47 -19.83
N THR A 516 -14.15 -29.97 -19.90
CA THR A 516 -15.34 -30.72 -19.46
C THR A 516 -15.80 -31.72 -20.53
N ASN A 517 -16.72 -32.63 -20.17
CA ASN A 517 -17.18 -33.72 -21.03
C ASN A 517 -16.04 -34.57 -21.64
N SER A 518 -14.93 -34.69 -20.93
CA SER A 518 -13.68 -35.30 -21.39
C SER A 518 -13.28 -36.46 -20.47
N PRO A 519 -14.05 -37.57 -20.43
CA PRO A 519 -13.72 -38.72 -19.60
C PRO A 519 -12.43 -39.40 -20.08
N VAL A 520 -11.47 -39.56 -19.17
CA VAL A 520 -10.20 -40.26 -19.45
C VAL A 520 -10.40 -41.75 -19.21
N LYS A 521 -10.10 -42.58 -20.22
CA LYS A 521 -10.24 -44.05 -20.15
C LYS A 521 -8.91 -44.78 -19.97
N SER A 522 -7.83 -44.23 -20.53
CA SER A 522 -6.47 -44.78 -20.44
C SER A 522 -5.48 -43.66 -20.12
N LEU A 523 -4.56 -43.93 -19.20
CA LEU A 523 -3.48 -42.99 -18.86
C LEU A 523 -2.42 -42.95 -19.96
N GLY A 524 -2.22 -44.04 -20.70
CA GLY A 524 -1.31 -44.11 -21.85
C GLY A 524 -1.67 -43.08 -22.93
N GLU A 525 -2.96 -42.94 -23.25
CA GLU A 525 -3.43 -41.93 -24.22
C GLU A 525 -3.15 -40.48 -23.78
N ILE A 526 -3.04 -40.23 -22.47
CA ILE A 526 -2.66 -38.92 -21.94
C ILE A 526 -1.16 -38.70 -22.08
N PHE A 527 -0.33 -39.70 -21.79
CA PHE A 527 1.11 -39.61 -22.05
C PHE A 527 1.43 -39.43 -23.54
N ASP A 528 0.70 -40.11 -24.44
CA ASP A 528 0.85 -39.97 -25.89
C ASP A 528 0.53 -38.55 -26.41
N GLN A 529 -0.29 -37.79 -25.68
CA GLN A 529 -0.56 -36.37 -25.97
C GLN A 529 0.56 -35.42 -25.51
N GLY A 530 1.64 -35.96 -24.92
CA GLY A 530 2.83 -35.23 -24.53
C GLY A 530 2.83 -34.69 -23.09
N TYR A 531 1.86 -35.09 -22.26
CA TYR A 531 1.87 -34.80 -20.82
C TYR A 531 2.96 -35.64 -20.14
N LYS A 532 3.69 -35.03 -19.19
CA LYS A 532 4.85 -35.65 -18.52
C LYS A 532 4.57 -36.14 -17.10
N ALA A 533 3.51 -35.61 -16.49
CA ALA A 533 2.99 -36.09 -15.22
C ALA A 533 1.46 -36.07 -15.24
N ILE A 534 0.85 -36.98 -14.50
CA ILE A 534 -0.60 -37.10 -14.34
C ILE A 534 -0.94 -37.07 -12.85
N PHE A 535 -1.92 -36.24 -12.45
CA PHE A 535 -2.51 -36.29 -11.11
C PHE A 535 -3.95 -36.82 -11.17
N LEU A 536 -4.26 -37.86 -10.41
CA LEU A 536 -5.57 -38.49 -10.31
C LEU A 536 -6.33 -37.94 -9.09
N GLY A 537 -7.25 -37.01 -9.33
CA GLY A 537 -8.13 -36.40 -8.34
C GLY A 537 -9.60 -36.79 -8.53
N THR A 538 -9.87 -38.07 -8.82
CA THR A 538 -11.19 -38.54 -9.30
C THR A 538 -12.26 -38.66 -8.23
N GLY A 539 -11.91 -38.65 -6.94
CA GLY A 539 -12.85 -38.72 -5.82
C GLY A 539 -13.58 -40.07 -5.65
N ALA A 540 -14.57 -40.09 -4.75
CA ALA A 540 -15.32 -41.29 -4.36
C ALA A 540 -16.80 -41.24 -4.81
N TRP A 541 -17.08 -41.62 -6.06
CA TRP A 541 -18.41 -41.43 -6.68
C TRP A 541 -19.41 -42.58 -6.52
N LYS A 542 -19.11 -43.63 -5.74
CA LYS A 542 -20.03 -44.76 -5.54
C LYS A 542 -20.55 -44.80 -4.12
N SER A 543 -21.84 -45.09 -3.95
CA SER A 543 -22.44 -45.33 -2.63
C SER A 543 -22.01 -46.69 -2.06
N GLN A 544 -21.93 -46.78 -0.74
CA GLN A 544 -21.80 -48.06 -0.02
C GLN A 544 -23.18 -48.70 0.16
N LYS A 545 -23.24 -50.03 0.14
CA LYS A 545 -24.44 -50.82 0.39
C LYS A 545 -24.52 -51.21 1.87
N MET A 546 -25.73 -51.29 2.40
CA MET A 546 -26.00 -51.75 3.77
C MET A 546 -25.92 -53.27 3.89
N ASP A 547 -26.19 -54.00 2.80
CA ASP A 547 -26.25 -55.45 2.73
C ASP A 547 -27.29 -56.04 3.71
N ILE A 548 -28.47 -55.41 3.80
CA ILE A 548 -29.59 -55.84 4.64
C ILE A 548 -30.79 -56.35 3.81
N PRO A 549 -31.67 -57.18 4.40
CA PRO A 549 -32.86 -57.65 3.69
C PRO A 549 -33.78 -56.50 3.27
N GLY A 550 -34.20 -56.50 2.00
CA GLY A 550 -35.13 -55.55 1.41
C GLY A 550 -34.50 -54.25 0.87
N GLU A 551 -33.17 -54.13 0.87
CA GLU A 551 -32.45 -52.95 0.33
C GLU A 551 -32.73 -52.67 -1.16
N ASP A 552 -33.06 -53.69 -1.97
CA ASP A 552 -33.36 -53.55 -3.40
C ASP A 552 -34.83 -53.15 -3.69
N ALA A 553 -35.63 -52.83 -2.67
CA ALA A 553 -37.04 -52.46 -2.84
C ALA A 553 -37.24 -51.12 -3.56
N GLN A 554 -38.37 -50.98 -4.27
CA GLN A 554 -38.75 -49.73 -4.91
C GLN A 554 -39.03 -48.65 -3.84
N GLY A 555 -38.30 -47.54 -3.91
CA GLY A 555 -38.35 -46.47 -2.91
C GLY A 555 -37.09 -46.38 -2.05
N VAL A 556 -36.19 -47.37 -2.12
CA VAL A 556 -34.82 -47.24 -1.58
C VAL A 556 -33.95 -46.53 -2.62
N ILE A 557 -33.36 -45.41 -2.24
CA ILE A 557 -32.43 -44.63 -3.06
C ILE A 557 -31.15 -44.33 -2.27
N TYR A 558 -30.07 -44.00 -2.98
CA TYR A 558 -28.81 -43.65 -2.36
C TYR A 558 -28.59 -42.14 -2.39
N ALA A 559 -28.11 -41.58 -1.29
CA ALA A 559 -27.99 -40.14 -1.09
C ALA A 559 -27.11 -39.46 -2.14
N LEU A 560 -26.00 -40.09 -2.55
CA LEU A 560 -25.10 -39.50 -3.53
C LEU A 560 -25.77 -39.34 -4.91
N ASP A 561 -26.46 -40.37 -5.39
CA ASP A 561 -27.19 -40.32 -6.66
C ASP A 561 -28.37 -39.36 -6.59
N PHE A 562 -29.05 -39.34 -5.44
CA PHE A 562 -30.15 -38.43 -5.16
C PHE A 562 -29.70 -36.96 -5.23
N LEU A 563 -28.68 -36.59 -4.46
CA LEU A 563 -28.13 -35.23 -4.42
C LEU A 563 -27.54 -34.83 -5.77
N ASN A 564 -26.85 -35.75 -6.47
CA ASN A 564 -26.31 -35.48 -7.80
C ASN A 564 -27.42 -35.14 -8.82
N LYS A 565 -28.53 -35.88 -8.82
CA LYS A 565 -29.68 -35.59 -9.69
C LYS A 565 -30.22 -34.19 -9.43
N ILE A 566 -30.47 -33.84 -8.17
CA ILE A 566 -30.96 -32.52 -7.77
C ILE A 566 -29.98 -31.42 -8.18
N ASN A 567 -28.70 -31.57 -7.85
CA ASN A 567 -27.67 -30.59 -8.13
C ASN A 567 -27.36 -30.45 -9.64
N SER A 568 -27.72 -31.46 -10.44
CA SER A 568 -27.66 -31.43 -11.90
C SER A 568 -28.90 -30.83 -12.55
N GLY A 569 -29.91 -30.43 -11.76
CA GLY A 569 -31.17 -29.85 -12.23
C GLY A 569 -32.19 -30.87 -12.73
N ALA A 570 -32.05 -32.15 -12.37
CA ALA A 570 -33.06 -33.16 -12.68
C ALA A 570 -34.25 -33.07 -11.73
N GLU A 571 -35.45 -33.28 -12.25
CA GLU A 571 -36.65 -33.45 -11.42
C GLU A 571 -36.59 -34.80 -10.71
N VAL A 572 -36.80 -34.79 -9.39
CA VAL A 572 -36.86 -36.00 -8.56
C VAL A 572 -38.17 -35.99 -7.79
N GLU A 573 -38.96 -37.04 -7.96
CA GLU A 573 -40.16 -37.25 -7.15
C GLU A 573 -39.75 -37.71 -5.73
N MET A 574 -40.32 -37.07 -4.71
CA MET A 574 -40.08 -37.39 -3.31
C MET A 574 -41.36 -37.93 -2.66
N GLY A 575 -41.22 -38.96 -1.83
CA GLY A 575 -42.34 -39.51 -1.05
C GLY A 575 -42.82 -38.58 0.06
N ASN A 576 -43.93 -38.93 0.70
CA ASN A 576 -44.49 -38.13 1.79
C ASN A 576 -43.78 -38.41 3.13
N ARG A 577 -43.35 -39.67 3.36
CA ARG A 577 -42.67 -40.10 4.59
C ARG A 577 -41.28 -40.63 4.24
N VAL A 578 -40.27 -39.80 4.44
CA VAL A 578 -38.89 -40.09 4.04
C VAL A 578 -38.08 -40.52 5.26
N LEU A 579 -37.34 -41.60 5.14
CA LEU A 579 -36.35 -42.02 6.14
C LEU A 579 -34.95 -41.91 5.55
N VAL A 580 -34.05 -41.19 6.22
CA VAL A 580 -32.63 -41.10 5.89
C VAL A 580 -31.81 -41.93 6.85
N ILE A 581 -30.84 -42.68 6.34
CA ILE A 581 -29.97 -43.56 7.12
C ILE A 581 -28.52 -43.04 7.05
N GLY A 582 -28.01 -42.52 8.17
CA GLY A 582 -26.62 -42.07 8.32
C GLY A 582 -26.47 -40.85 9.23
N GLY A 583 -25.30 -40.68 9.86
CA GLY A 583 -25.02 -39.59 10.80
C GLY A 583 -24.18 -38.41 10.26
N GLY A 584 -23.68 -38.50 9.02
CA GLY A 584 -22.81 -37.48 8.41
C GLY A 584 -23.53 -36.37 7.66
N SER A 585 -22.79 -35.34 7.22
CA SER A 585 -23.37 -34.18 6.51
C SER A 585 -24.17 -34.56 5.26
N VAL A 586 -23.81 -35.63 4.55
CA VAL A 586 -24.59 -36.13 3.40
C VAL A 586 -26.00 -36.58 3.80
N ALA A 587 -26.15 -37.19 4.98
CA ALA A 587 -27.44 -37.62 5.49
C ALA A 587 -28.29 -36.39 5.90
N VAL A 588 -27.67 -35.43 6.59
CA VAL A 588 -28.33 -34.17 6.96
C VAL A 588 -28.76 -33.38 5.72
N ASP A 589 -27.90 -33.32 4.70
CA ASP A 589 -28.23 -32.71 3.41
C ASP A 589 -29.41 -33.42 2.74
N ALA A 590 -29.39 -34.75 2.67
CA ALA A 590 -30.47 -35.52 2.07
C ALA A 590 -31.81 -35.31 2.79
N ALA A 591 -31.81 -35.24 4.12
CA ALA A 591 -33.01 -34.97 4.91
C ALA A 591 -33.58 -33.57 4.61
N ARG A 592 -32.73 -32.54 4.64
CA ARG A 592 -33.10 -31.15 4.38
C ARG A 592 -33.55 -30.90 2.93
N VAL A 593 -32.92 -31.56 1.97
CA VAL A 593 -33.36 -31.53 0.56
C VAL A 593 -34.71 -32.23 0.41
N SER A 594 -34.96 -33.34 1.12
CA SER A 594 -36.24 -34.04 1.05
C SER A 594 -37.41 -33.16 1.52
N LEU A 595 -37.20 -32.38 2.59
CA LEU A 595 -38.17 -31.37 3.04
C LEU A 595 -38.48 -30.32 1.96
N ARG A 596 -37.44 -29.80 1.28
CA ARG A 596 -37.57 -28.82 0.18
C ARG A 596 -38.27 -29.38 -1.06
N LEU A 597 -38.21 -30.69 -1.27
CA LEU A 597 -38.96 -31.38 -2.33
C LEU A 597 -40.42 -31.69 -1.93
N GLY A 598 -40.85 -31.28 -0.73
CA GLY A 598 -42.24 -31.35 -0.30
C GLY A 598 -42.61 -32.57 0.55
N ALA A 599 -41.62 -33.35 1.03
CA ALA A 599 -41.86 -34.41 2.01
C ALA A 599 -42.60 -33.85 3.23
N LYS A 600 -43.58 -34.61 3.75
CA LYS A 600 -44.42 -34.19 4.89
C LYS A 600 -43.81 -34.55 6.22
N GLU A 601 -43.05 -35.64 6.25
CA GLU A 601 -42.41 -36.17 7.44
C GLU A 601 -41.05 -36.74 7.04
N VAL A 602 -39.99 -36.30 7.71
CA VAL A 602 -38.62 -36.75 7.43
C VAL A 602 -37.98 -37.24 8.72
N HIS A 603 -37.62 -38.52 8.72
CA HIS A 603 -36.90 -39.17 9.81
C HIS A 603 -35.44 -39.35 9.41
N LEU A 604 -34.53 -39.23 10.36
CA LEU A 604 -33.13 -39.58 10.18
C LEU A 604 -32.73 -40.55 11.28
N ILE A 605 -32.26 -41.75 10.92
CA ILE A 605 -31.65 -42.69 11.87
C ILE A 605 -30.14 -42.65 11.72
N CYS A 606 -29.44 -42.71 12.85
CA CYS A 606 -27.98 -42.75 12.88
C CYS A 606 -27.49 -43.66 14.02
N LEU A 607 -26.33 -44.28 13.84
CA LEU A 607 -25.73 -45.16 14.85
C LEU A 607 -25.20 -44.35 16.03
N GLU A 608 -24.82 -43.11 15.73
CA GLU A 608 -24.19 -42.16 16.61
C GLU A 608 -25.18 -41.54 17.61
N THR A 609 -24.66 -41.00 18.71
CA THR A 609 -25.44 -40.28 19.72
C THR A 609 -25.47 -38.77 19.45
N ARG A 610 -26.45 -38.08 20.05
CA ARG A 610 -26.52 -36.60 20.13
C ARG A 610 -25.74 -36.02 21.30
N ASP A 611 -25.16 -36.84 22.17
CA ASP A 611 -24.30 -36.38 23.25
C ASP A 611 -22.98 -35.81 22.70
N LEU A 612 -22.81 -34.48 22.79
CA LEU A 612 -21.66 -33.74 22.30
C LEU A 612 -20.34 -34.14 22.97
N THR A 613 -20.39 -34.79 24.14
CA THR A 613 -19.23 -35.26 24.90
C THR A 613 -18.81 -36.70 24.56
N SER A 614 -19.66 -37.44 23.83
CA SER A 614 -19.39 -38.82 23.45
C SER A 614 -18.38 -38.93 22.31
N ARG A 615 -17.59 -40.02 22.32
CA ARG A 615 -16.75 -40.40 21.18
C ARG A 615 -17.57 -40.93 20.00
N ASP A 616 -18.77 -41.42 20.27
CA ASP A 616 -19.71 -41.96 19.28
C ASP A 616 -20.70 -40.88 18.80
N ARG A 617 -20.34 -39.59 18.87
CA ARG A 617 -21.21 -38.48 18.44
C ARG A 617 -21.38 -38.42 16.93
N MET A 618 -22.49 -37.85 16.46
CA MET A 618 -22.73 -37.64 15.03
C MET A 618 -21.58 -36.85 14.37
N PRO A 619 -21.10 -37.28 13.18
CA PRO A 619 -20.01 -36.60 12.47
C PRO A 619 -20.44 -35.34 11.69
N ALA A 620 -21.74 -35.12 11.44
CA ALA A 620 -22.21 -33.86 10.85
C ALA A 620 -21.96 -32.66 11.80
N GLN A 621 -21.86 -31.45 11.23
CA GLN A 621 -21.66 -30.24 12.03
C GLN A 621 -22.89 -29.93 12.88
N ASP A 622 -22.68 -29.54 14.15
CA ASP A 622 -23.78 -29.31 15.10
C ASP A 622 -24.81 -28.31 14.58
N LEU A 623 -24.36 -27.19 14.00
CA LEU A 623 -25.24 -26.19 13.40
C LEU A 623 -26.11 -26.76 12.26
N GLU A 624 -25.59 -27.71 11.47
CA GLU A 624 -26.35 -28.34 10.39
C GLU A 624 -27.41 -29.29 10.93
N ILE A 625 -27.09 -29.99 12.02
CA ILE A 625 -28.02 -30.88 12.71
C ILE A 625 -29.15 -30.07 13.34
N GLU A 626 -28.82 -28.99 14.07
CA GLU A 626 -29.78 -28.08 14.68
C GLU A 626 -30.70 -27.46 13.62
N GLN A 627 -30.15 -26.99 12.50
CA GLN A 627 -30.95 -26.46 11.39
C GLN A 627 -31.87 -27.51 10.77
N ALA A 628 -31.46 -28.78 10.72
CA ALA A 628 -32.33 -29.85 10.21
C ALA A 628 -33.50 -30.15 11.16
N GLU A 629 -33.24 -30.14 12.47
CA GLU A 629 -34.27 -30.30 13.51
C GLU A 629 -35.26 -29.12 13.48
N GLU A 630 -34.75 -27.88 13.37
CA GLU A 630 -35.56 -26.66 13.20
C GLU A 630 -36.45 -26.68 11.95
N GLU A 631 -35.96 -27.27 10.85
CA GLU A 631 -36.72 -27.44 9.60
C GLU A 631 -37.75 -28.59 9.68
N GLY A 632 -37.75 -29.38 10.76
CA GLY A 632 -38.74 -30.45 11.02
C GLY A 632 -38.22 -31.87 10.81
N THR A 633 -36.91 -32.08 10.68
CA THR A 633 -36.32 -33.44 10.62
C THR A 633 -36.35 -34.09 12.01
N ILE A 634 -36.89 -35.30 12.10
CA ILE A 634 -36.94 -36.08 13.34
C ILE A 634 -35.73 -37.00 13.40
N ILE A 635 -34.76 -36.68 14.25
CA ILE A 635 -33.52 -37.45 14.40
C ILE A 635 -33.66 -38.52 15.48
N HIS A 636 -33.34 -39.76 15.13
CA HIS A 636 -33.37 -40.93 16.00
C HIS A 636 -31.93 -41.44 16.21
N PRO A 637 -31.22 -40.96 17.24
CA PRO A 637 -29.85 -41.38 17.50
C PRO A 637 -29.77 -42.80 18.05
N SER A 638 -28.59 -43.41 17.94
CA SER A 638 -28.31 -44.76 18.43
C SER A 638 -29.21 -45.86 17.84
N LEU A 639 -29.69 -45.66 16.61
CA LEU A 639 -30.46 -46.64 15.83
C LEU A 639 -29.74 -47.01 14.53
N GLY A 640 -29.49 -48.30 14.35
CA GLY A 640 -28.97 -48.88 13.11
C GLY A 640 -30.06 -49.50 12.23
N PRO A 641 -29.77 -49.70 10.94
CA PRO A 641 -30.69 -50.36 10.02
C PRO A 641 -30.69 -51.88 10.27
N GLY A 642 -31.87 -52.46 10.50
CA GLY A 642 -32.05 -53.91 10.66
C GLY A 642 -32.58 -54.59 9.40
N LYS A 643 -33.77 -54.18 8.95
CA LYS A 643 -34.43 -54.72 7.75
C LYS A 643 -35.39 -53.70 7.13
N ILE A 644 -35.43 -53.60 5.80
CA ILE A 644 -36.45 -52.82 5.10
C ILE A 644 -37.77 -53.60 5.07
N VAL A 645 -38.84 -52.95 5.50
CA VAL A 645 -40.20 -53.49 5.47
C VAL A 645 -40.86 -53.05 4.17
N THR A 646 -41.44 -54.00 3.43
CA THR A 646 -42.07 -53.74 2.13
C THR A 646 -43.55 -54.11 2.14
N GLU A 647 -44.34 -53.37 1.39
CA GLU A 647 -45.70 -53.73 0.98
C GLU A 647 -45.68 -54.06 -0.53
N GLY A 648 -45.63 -55.35 -0.87
CA GLY A 648 -45.26 -55.79 -2.20
C GLY A 648 -43.78 -55.48 -2.50
N ASP A 649 -43.51 -54.83 -3.64
CA ASP A 649 -42.16 -54.42 -4.04
C ASP A 649 -41.77 -53.01 -3.56
N LYS A 650 -42.68 -52.29 -2.86
CA LYS A 650 -42.46 -50.91 -2.41
C LYS A 650 -42.09 -50.85 -0.93
N VAL A 651 -41.25 -49.89 -0.58
CA VAL A 651 -40.92 -49.59 0.81
C VAL A 651 -42.16 -49.14 1.58
N ALA A 652 -42.32 -49.68 2.79
CA ALA A 652 -43.34 -49.27 3.77
C ALA A 652 -42.73 -48.82 5.10
N GLY A 653 -41.45 -49.10 5.36
CA GLY A 653 -40.71 -48.64 6.53
C GLY A 653 -39.43 -49.42 6.77
N ILE A 654 -38.88 -49.30 7.99
CA ILE A 654 -37.70 -50.05 8.44
C ILE A 654 -37.92 -50.63 9.84
N GLU A 655 -37.35 -51.81 10.09
CA GLU A 655 -37.09 -52.33 11.43
C GLU A 655 -35.66 -51.91 11.84
N THR A 656 -35.52 -51.21 12.97
CA THR A 656 -34.22 -50.72 13.46
C THR A 656 -33.59 -51.65 14.49
N LEU A 657 -32.31 -51.45 14.76
CA LEU A 657 -31.54 -52.09 15.81
C LEU A 657 -31.01 -51.03 16.77
N VAL A 658 -30.97 -51.30 18.07
CA VAL A 658 -30.40 -50.34 19.03
C VAL A 658 -28.89 -50.51 19.08
N CYS A 659 -28.17 -49.46 18.64
CA CYS A 659 -26.72 -49.37 18.65
C CYS A 659 -26.22 -48.98 20.05
N THR A 660 -25.32 -49.77 20.62
CA THR A 660 -24.76 -49.53 21.96
C THR A 660 -23.39 -48.86 21.92
N SER A 661 -22.64 -49.08 20.83
CA SER A 661 -21.37 -48.39 20.58
C SER A 661 -21.09 -48.37 19.09
N VAL A 662 -20.44 -47.31 18.60
CA VAL A 662 -20.07 -47.14 17.18
C VAL A 662 -18.59 -47.43 16.96
N LEU A 663 -17.75 -47.00 17.90
CA LEU A 663 -16.30 -47.12 17.81
C LEU A 663 -15.75 -48.14 18.82
N ASP A 664 -14.75 -48.93 18.42
CA ASP A 664 -14.02 -49.79 19.33
C ASP A 664 -13.09 -48.98 20.28
N SER A 665 -12.37 -49.69 21.17
CA SER A 665 -11.42 -49.07 22.10
C SER A 665 -10.28 -48.30 21.41
N GLU A 666 -9.94 -48.66 20.18
CA GLU A 666 -8.91 -47.98 19.37
C GLU A 666 -9.49 -46.79 18.56
N GLY A 667 -10.80 -46.56 18.63
CA GLY A 667 -11.49 -45.50 17.89
C GLY A 667 -11.79 -45.87 16.43
N LYS A 668 -11.74 -47.15 16.07
CA LYS A 668 -12.12 -47.62 14.73
C LYS A 668 -13.60 -47.92 14.68
N PHE A 669 -14.21 -47.69 13.52
CA PHE A 669 -15.62 -48.00 13.27
C PHE A 669 -15.87 -49.52 13.42
N ALA A 670 -16.64 -49.88 14.43
CA ALA A 670 -16.98 -51.26 14.80
C ALA A 670 -18.30 -51.27 15.61
N PRO A 671 -19.46 -51.05 14.95
CA PRO A 671 -20.72 -50.88 15.66
C PRO A 671 -21.18 -52.16 16.37
N GLU A 672 -21.61 -52.01 17.62
CA GLU A 672 -22.19 -53.06 18.45
C GLU A 672 -23.68 -52.80 18.69
N PHE A 673 -24.48 -53.87 18.69
CA PHE A 673 -25.94 -53.79 18.86
C PHE A 673 -26.39 -54.62 20.05
N SER A 674 -27.37 -54.12 20.81
CA SER A 674 -27.89 -54.74 22.04
C SER A 674 -28.66 -56.06 21.86
N GLY A 675 -28.80 -56.56 20.62
CA GLY A 675 -29.52 -57.79 20.27
C GLY A 675 -31.05 -57.70 20.30
N GLY A 676 -31.63 -56.62 20.86
CA GLY A 676 -33.07 -56.34 20.82
C GLY A 676 -33.48 -55.56 19.56
N ALA A 677 -34.68 -55.86 19.03
CA ALA A 677 -35.27 -55.07 17.94
C ALA A 677 -35.58 -53.65 18.44
N GLY A 678 -35.13 -52.65 17.68
CA GLY A 678 -35.48 -51.25 17.89
C GLY A 678 -36.88 -50.92 17.37
N PRO A 679 -37.32 -49.65 17.46
CA PRO A 679 -38.62 -49.23 16.95
C PRO A 679 -38.76 -49.42 15.43
N HIS A 680 -39.97 -49.74 14.98
CA HIS A 680 -40.34 -49.68 13.57
C HIS A 680 -40.66 -48.24 13.18
N ILE A 681 -40.14 -47.78 12.04
CA ILE A 681 -40.38 -46.44 11.51
C ILE A 681 -40.99 -46.59 10.11
N GLU A 682 -42.20 -46.04 9.93
CA GLU A 682 -42.90 -46.05 8.63
C GLU A 682 -42.26 -45.05 7.65
N ALA A 683 -42.09 -45.47 6.40
CA ALA A 683 -41.55 -44.63 5.33
C ALA A 683 -42.02 -45.13 3.97
N ASP A 684 -42.26 -44.24 3.02
CA ASP A 684 -42.50 -44.59 1.61
C ASP A 684 -41.26 -44.38 0.73
N THR A 685 -40.24 -43.68 1.26
CA THR A 685 -38.93 -43.48 0.64
C THR A 685 -37.82 -43.66 1.67
N VAL A 686 -36.78 -44.43 1.34
CA VAL A 686 -35.60 -44.62 2.19
C VAL A 686 -34.36 -44.12 1.45
N ILE A 687 -33.61 -43.19 2.06
CA ILE A 687 -32.39 -42.62 1.50
C ILE A 687 -31.19 -43.13 2.30
N VAL A 688 -30.30 -43.86 1.64
CA VAL A 688 -29.12 -44.48 2.23
C VAL A 688 -27.91 -43.55 2.10
N ALA A 689 -27.33 -43.13 3.23
CA ALA A 689 -26.23 -42.18 3.33
C ALA A 689 -25.08 -42.68 4.23
N ILE A 690 -24.78 -43.98 4.17
CA ILE A 690 -23.82 -44.67 5.07
C ILE A 690 -22.35 -44.61 4.63
N GLY A 691 -22.03 -43.93 3.53
CA GLY A 691 -20.66 -43.77 3.06
C GLY A 691 -20.52 -43.83 1.55
N GLN A 692 -19.33 -43.46 1.09
CA GLN A 692 -18.95 -43.46 -0.32
C GLN A 692 -17.69 -44.30 -0.54
N ARG A 693 -17.43 -44.71 -1.78
CA ARG A 693 -16.21 -45.41 -2.20
C ARG A 693 -15.76 -44.97 -3.60
N PRO A 694 -14.46 -45.04 -3.91
CA PRO A 694 -13.96 -44.84 -5.26
C PRO A 694 -14.54 -45.84 -6.27
N ASP A 695 -14.61 -45.45 -7.53
CA ASP A 695 -15.01 -46.38 -8.60
C ASP A 695 -13.93 -47.42 -8.84
N GLU A 696 -14.26 -48.70 -8.64
CA GLU A 696 -13.34 -49.85 -8.78
C GLU A 696 -12.93 -50.13 -10.23
N LYS A 697 -13.61 -49.56 -11.23
CA LYS A 697 -13.39 -49.85 -12.65
C LYS A 697 -12.51 -48.82 -13.38
N GLY A 698 -12.05 -47.77 -12.70
CA GLY A 698 -11.21 -46.75 -13.33
C GLY A 698 -9.74 -47.17 -13.46
N PHE A 699 -9.13 -46.97 -14.64
CA PHE A 699 -7.70 -47.19 -14.92
C PHE A 699 -7.14 -48.55 -14.47
N ALA A 700 -7.25 -49.57 -15.32
CA ALA A 700 -6.81 -50.93 -15.03
C ALA A 700 -5.30 -51.03 -14.72
N GLU A 701 -4.49 -50.09 -15.23
CA GLU A 701 -3.05 -50.01 -14.97
C GLU A 701 -2.66 -49.53 -13.55
N VAL A 702 -3.59 -48.99 -12.76
CA VAL A 702 -3.31 -48.44 -11.42
C VAL A 702 -3.71 -49.43 -10.31
N ASP A 703 -2.77 -49.70 -9.41
CA ASP A 703 -2.98 -50.60 -8.28
C ASP A 703 -4.01 -50.06 -7.28
N ARG A 704 -4.92 -50.94 -6.83
CA ARG A 704 -6.00 -50.60 -5.90
C ARG A 704 -6.07 -51.52 -4.69
N GLY A 705 -6.61 -51.00 -3.60
CA GLY A 705 -6.91 -51.73 -2.36
C GLY A 705 -8.30 -52.40 -2.36
N PRO A 706 -8.65 -53.15 -1.30
CA PRO A 706 -9.90 -53.92 -1.19
C PRO A 706 -11.21 -53.12 -1.31
N SER A 707 -11.16 -51.79 -1.15
CA SER A 707 -12.32 -50.89 -1.19
C SER A 707 -12.31 -49.96 -2.43
N GLY A 708 -11.53 -50.31 -3.46
CA GLY A 708 -11.36 -49.50 -4.67
C GLY A 708 -10.41 -48.31 -4.53
N ILE A 709 -9.87 -48.06 -3.34
CA ILE A 709 -8.90 -47.00 -3.04
C ILE A 709 -7.63 -47.17 -3.88
N ILE A 710 -7.15 -46.08 -4.50
CA ILE A 710 -5.88 -46.07 -5.25
C ILE A 710 -4.72 -46.22 -4.28
N LYS A 711 -3.82 -47.17 -4.55
CA LYS A 711 -2.59 -47.34 -3.77
C LYS A 711 -1.55 -46.31 -4.23
N VAL A 712 -1.01 -45.59 -3.26
CA VAL A 712 0.12 -44.67 -3.45
C VAL A 712 1.14 -44.83 -2.34
N ASP A 713 2.37 -44.38 -2.57
CA ASP A 713 3.26 -44.06 -1.45
C ASP A 713 2.66 -42.93 -0.61
N LYS A 714 2.56 -43.14 0.70
CA LYS A 714 1.86 -42.21 1.61
C LYS A 714 2.53 -40.85 1.73
N THR A 715 3.81 -40.74 1.35
CA THR A 715 4.59 -39.51 1.41
C THR A 715 4.65 -38.82 0.05
N THR A 716 4.95 -39.55 -1.02
CA THR A 716 5.11 -38.95 -2.35
C THR A 716 3.80 -38.87 -3.13
N LEU A 717 2.77 -39.60 -2.73
CA LEU A 717 1.50 -39.74 -3.46
C LEU A 717 1.64 -40.36 -4.86
N GLU A 718 2.80 -40.92 -5.18
CA GLU A 718 3.05 -41.62 -6.43
C GLU A 718 2.40 -43.01 -6.42
N THR A 719 1.82 -43.40 -7.55
CA THR A 719 1.20 -44.72 -7.75
C THR A 719 2.26 -45.77 -8.12
N ASN A 720 1.82 -46.94 -8.57
CA ASN A 720 2.70 -47.95 -9.17
C ASN A 720 3.26 -47.54 -10.55
N LEU A 721 2.79 -46.45 -11.14
CA LEU A 721 3.23 -45.95 -12.44
C LEU A 721 4.06 -44.68 -12.26
N GLU A 722 5.25 -44.66 -12.86
CA GLU A 722 6.17 -43.52 -12.82
C GLU A 722 5.52 -42.26 -13.41
N GLY A 723 5.62 -41.14 -12.68
CA GLY A 723 5.04 -39.87 -13.08
C GLY A 723 3.51 -39.79 -12.95
N VAL A 724 2.86 -40.78 -12.34
CA VAL A 724 1.43 -40.77 -12.02
C VAL A 724 1.23 -40.67 -10.50
N PHE A 725 0.59 -39.59 -10.08
CA PHE A 725 0.29 -39.27 -8.69
C PHE A 725 -1.23 -39.31 -8.45
N ALA A 726 -1.67 -39.54 -7.22
CA ALA A 726 -3.09 -39.53 -6.88
C ALA A 726 -3.35 -38.89 -5.51
N GLY A 727 -4.52 -38.27 -5.34
CA GLY A 727 -4.89 -37.64 -4.08
C GLY A 727 -6.38 -37.39 -3.90
N GLY A 728 -6.74 -36.87 -2.73
CA GLY A 728 -8.12 -36.69 -2.30
C GLY A 728 -8.83 -38.02 -2.04
N ASP A 729 -10.16 -38.03 -2.13
CA ASP A 729 -10.98 -39.16 -1.71
C ASP A 729 -10.75 -40.46 -2.50
N ALA A 730 -10.09 -40.38 -3.66
CA ALA A 730 -9.68 -41.56 -4.42
C ALA A 730 -8.58 -42.37 -3.68
N VAL A 731 -7.83 -41.72 -2.78
CA VAL A 731 -6.72 -42.30 -2.01
C VAL A 731 -7.04 -42.42 -0.52
N SER A 732 -7.64 -41.38 0.09
CA SER A 732 -7.97 -41.43 1.52
C SER A 732 -9.27 -42.17 1.82
N GLY A 733 -10.12 -42.39 0.81
CA GLY A 733 -11.56 -42.54 1.03
C GLY A 733 -12.21 -41.18 1.34
N PRO A 734 -13.54 -41.14 1.50
CA PRO A 734 -14.28 -39.89 1.70
C PRO A 734 -13.76 -39.11 2.90
N ALA A 735 -13.39 -37.85 2.68
CA ALA A 735 -12.84 -36.96 3.69
C ALA A 735 -13.40 -35.54 3.54
N ASP A 736 -12.96 -34.63 4.41
CA ASP A 736 -13.36 -33.23 4.36
C ASP A 736 -12.75 -32.52 3.14
N VAL A 737 -13.47 -31.51 2.63
CA VAL A 737 -13.04 -30.71 1.47
C VAL A 737 -11.63 -30.13 1.66
N ILE A 738 -11.30 -29.64 2.86
CA ILE A 738 -9.98 -29.08 3.17
C ILE A 738 -8.86 -30.13 3.10
N ALA A 739 -9.15 -31.40 3.43
CA ALA A 739 -8.20 -32.49 3.31
C ALA A 739 -7.95 -32.84 1.84
N ALA A 740 -9.00 -32.82 1.00
CA ALA A 740 -8.85 -33.00 -0.44
C ALA A 740 -8.00 -31.88 -1.08
N VAL A 741 -8.22 -30.62 -0.68
CA VAL A 741 -7.39 -29.47 -1.11
C VAL A 741 -5.93 -29.67 -0.69
N ALA A 742 -5.69 -30.07 0.56
CA ALA A 742 -4.35 -30.36 1.05
C ALA A 742 -3.66 -31.50 0.26
N ALA A 743 -4.38 -32.57 -0.06
CA ALA A 743 -3.86 -33.65 -0.89
C ALA A 743 -3.50 -33.19 -2.31
N GLY A 744 -4.29 -32.26 -2.88
CA GLY A 744 -3.97 -31.63 -4.17
C GLY A 744 -2.66 -30.86 -4.13
N LYS A 745 -2.47 -30.03 -3.10
CA LYS A 745 -1.23 -29.28 -2.85
C LYS A 745 -0.02 -30.19 -2.65
N GLN A 746 -0.17 -31.26 -1.88
CA GLN A 746 0.89 -32.26 -1.72
C GLN A 746 1.21 -32.97 -3.05
N GLY A 747 0.21 -33.21 -3.90
CA GLY A 747 0.40 -33.73 -5.25
C GLY A 747 1.18 -32.78 -6.16
N ALA A 748 0.88 -31.49 -6.12
CA ALA A 748 1.62 -30.46 -6.86
C ALA A 748 3.10 -30.41 -6.44
N ILE A 749 3.38 -30.45 -5.13
CA ILE A 749 4.75 -30.53 -4.59
C ILE A 749 5.45 -31.79 -5.12
N SER A 750 4.78 -32.94 -5.12
CA SER A 750 5.37 -34.19 -5.62
C SER A 750 5.73 -34.13 -7.10
N ILE A 751 4.84 -33.57 -7.93
CA ILE A 751 5.06 -33.39 -9.37
C ILE A 751 6.22 -32.44 -9.64
N GLU A 752 6.34 -31.36 -8.87
CA GLU A 752 7.44 -30.41 -8.98
C GLU A 752 8.79 -31.04 -8.62
N LEU A 753 8.86 -31.78 -7.51
CA LEU A 753 10.06 -32.51 -7.11
C LEU A 753 10.44 -33.58 -8.14
N TYR A 754 9.44 -34.26 -8.70
CA TYR A 754 9.63 -35.25 -9.77
C TYR A 754 10.24 -34.61 -11.02
N PHE A 755 9.70 -33.48 -11.50
CA PHE A 755 10.28 -32.76 -12.64
C PHE A 755 11.66 -32.16 -12.35
N ALA A 756 11.93 -31.81 -11.09
CA ALA A 756 13.26 -31.36 -10.67
C ALA A 756 14.29 -32.51 -10.60
N GLY A 757 13.88 -33.77 -10.80
CA GLY A 757 14.75 -34.94 -10.64
C GLY A 757 15.24 -35.13 -9.20
N MET A 758 14.51 -34.59 -8.23
CA MET A 758 14.82 -34.68 -6.81
C MET A 758 14.16 -35.92 -6.20
N ASP A 759 14.73 -36.43 -5.10
CA ASP A 759 14.04 -37.45 -4.31
C ASP A 759 12.77 -36.83 -3.71
N VAL A 760 11.61 -37.28 -4.18
CA VAL A 760 10.30 -36.73 -3.82
C VAL A 760 9.96 -36.92 -2.34
N LYS A 761 10.60 -37.88 -1.68
CA LYS A 761 10.36 -38.21 -0.27
C LYS A 761 11.26 -37.39 0.64
N GLU A 762 12.55 -37.30 0.33
CA GLU A 762 13.53 -36.59 1.16
C GLU A 762 13.48 -35.07 0.97
N SER A 763 13.08 -34.59 -0.21
CA SER A 763 13.14 -33.16 -0.58
C SER A 763 11.87 -32.38 -0.24
N ARG A 764 10.96 -32.96 0.56
CA ARG A 764 9.69 -32.29 0.93
C ARG A 764 9.93 -31.18 1.95
N PRO A 765 9.12 -30.10 1.90
CA PRO A 765 9.13 -29.09 2.94
C PRO A 765 8.86 -29.69 4.33
N LEU A 766 9.54 -29.16 5.34
CA LEU A 766 9.31 -29.58 6.73
C LEU A 766 7.88 -29.24 7.17
N PRO A 767 7.24 -30.10 7.99
CA PRO A 767 5.93 -29.79 8.54
C PRO A 767 6.01 -28.61 9.50
N LEU A 768 4.96 -27.79 9.52
CA LEU A 768 4.82 -26.68 10.46
C LEU A 768 4.73 -27.23 11.89
N LYS A 769 5.41 -26.57 12.82
CA LYS A 769 5.31 -26.85 14.26
C LYS A 769 4.58 -25.71 14.96
N ALA A 770 3.60 -26.06 15.79
CA ALA A 770 2.89 -25.09 16.59
C ALA A 770 3.77 -24.55 17.72
N ILE A 771 3.54 -23.29 18.06
CA ILE A 771 3.99 -22.69 19.32
C ILE A 771 3.48 -23.50 20.52
N GLU A 772 4.32 -23.66 21.56
CA GLU A 772 3.97 -24.46 22.75
C GLU A 772 3.21 -23.65 23.81
N GLU A 773 3.58 -22.38 24.04
CA GLU A 773 2.95 -21.53 25.05
C GLU A 773 2.49 -20.19 24.46
N VAL A 774 1.23 -19.83 24.71
CA VAL A 774 0.63 -18.55 24.31
C VAL A 774 0.20 -17.79 25.56
N PRO A 775 0.70 -16.55 25.79
CA PRO A 775 0.28 -15.72 26.91
C PRO A 775 -1.23 -15.47 26.92
N LYS A 776 -1.86 -15.63 28.07
CA LYS A 776 -3.33 -15.52 28.24
C LYS A 776 -3.74 -14.53 29.32
N GLU A 777 -2.78 -13.93 30.03
CA GLU A 777 -3.04 -12.99 31.11
C GLU A 777 -3.65 -11.68 30.59
N GLY A 778 -4.60 -11.10 31.33
CA GLY A 778 -5.18 -9.78 31.03
C GLY A 778 -6.16 -9.73 29.86
N LEU A 779 -6.50 -10.87 29.24
CA LEU A 779 -7.43 -10.91 28.11
C LEU A 779 -8.88 -10.61 28.53
N LYS A 780 -9.48 -9.63 27.86
CA LYS A 780 -10.92 -9.34 28.00
C LYS A 780 -11.75 -10.44 27.33
N GLN A 781 -12.73 -10.98 28.06
CA GLN A 781 -13.68 -11.95 27.54
C GLN A 781 -14.77 -11.27 26.72
N GLU A 782 -15.05 -11.79 25.53
CA GLU A 782 -16.03 -11.29 24.59
C GLU A 782 -16.68 -12.48 23.84
N GLY A 783 -18.01 -12.51 23.77
CA GLY A 783 -18.74 -13.62 23.13
C GLY A 783 -18.45 -13.76 21.62
N ARG A 784 -18.42 -15.02 21.16
CA ARG A 784 -18.24 -15.36 19.74
C ARG A 784 -19.34 -14.77 18.88
N GLN A 785 -18.99 -14.23 17.72
CA GLN A 785 -19.98 -13.82 16.73
C GLN A 785 -20.59 -15.07 16.07
N THR A 786 -21.92 -15.20 16.17
CA THR A 786 -22.69 -16.31 15.60
C THR A 786 -23.09 -16.01 14.16
N MET A 787 -23.01 -17.00 13.27
CA MET A 787 -23.42 -16.85 11.88
C MET A 787 -24.92 -16.53 11.80
N PRO A 788 -25.33 -15.40 11.20
CA PRO A 788 -26.75 -15.15 10.98
C PRO A 788 -27.31 -16.18 9.99
N VAL A 789 -28.50 -16.71 10.28
CA VAL A 789 -29.20 -17.70 9.46
C VAL A 789 -30.61 -17.21 9.13
N LEU A 790 -31.18 -17.70 8.03
CA LEU A 790 -32.59 -17.48 7.73
C LEU A 790 -33.49 -18.15 8.77
N GLU A 791 -34.65 -17.54 9.04
CA GLU A 791 -35.69 -18.15 9.87
C GLU A 791 -36.24 -19.44 9.22
N PRO A 792 -36.55 -20.50 9.99
CA PRO A 792 -36.99 -21.80 9.45
C PRO A 792 -38.13 -21.72 8.43
N GLU A 793 -39.09 -20.81 8.62
CA GLU A 793 -40.25 -20.64 7.72
C GLU A 793 -39.85 -20.13 6.33
N LYS A 794 -38.67 -19.52 6.21
CA LYS A 794 -38.12 -19.02 4.93
C LYS A 794 -37.20 -20.04 4.25
N ARG A 795 -36.88 -21.17 4.89
CA ARG A 795 -35.98 -22.21 4.36
C ARG A 795 -36.72 -23.24 3.48
N GLN A 796 -37.65 -22.77 2.65
CA GLN A 796 -38.53 -23.64 1.85
C GLN A 796 -37.97 -23.99 0.46
N ASP A 797 -36.94 -23.27 0.01
CA ASP A 797 -36.29 -23.47 -1.28
C ASP A 797 -34.77 -23.67 -1.11
N PHE A 798 -34.03 -23.53 -2.21
CA PHE A 798 -32.58 -23.73 -2.25
C PHE A 798 -31.76 -22.44 -2.01
N VAL A 799 -32.36 -21.38 -1.47
CA VAL A 799 -31.63 -20.17 -1.06
C VAL A 799 -30.60 -20.50 0.02
N GLU A 800 -29.46 -19.80 0.01
CA GLU A 800 -28.45 -19.97 1.06
C GLU A 800 -29.03 -19.67 2.45
N VAL A 801 -28.91 -20.63 3.37
CA VAL A 801 -29.48 -20.52 4.72
C VAL A 801 -28.65 -19.63 5.63
N GLU A 802 -27.34 -19.80 5.62
CA GLU A 802 -26.42 -18.90 6.33
C GLU A 802 -26.25 -17.61 5.52
N LEU A 803 -26.33 -16.44 6.17
CA LEU A 803 -26.35 -15.12 5.51
C LEU A 803 -24.97 -14.44 5.39
N GLY A 804 -23.98 -14.93 6.12
CA GLY A 804 -22.64 -14.33 6.21
C GLY A 804 -22.56 -13.23 7.28
N PHE A 805 -21.34 -12.89 7.69
CA PHE A 805 -21.11 -11.74 8.57
C PHE A 805 -21.25 -10.44 7.81
N ASP A 806 -21.72 -9.40 8.50
CA ASP A 806 -21.50 -8.03 8.05
C ASP A 806 -20.09 -7.54 8.48
N LYS A 807 -19.78 -6.30 8.08
CA LYS A 807 -18.48 -5.67 8.38
C LYS A 807 -18.24 -5.49 9.88
N GLU A 808 -19.27 -5.21 10.66
CA GLU A 808 -19.15 -4.98 12.10
C GLU A 808 -18.86 -6.29 12.82
N MET A 809 -19.65 -7.33 12.55
CA MET A 809 -19.46 -8.69 13.08
C MET A 809 -18.08 -9.22 12.71
N ALA A 810 -17.67 -9.09 11.45
CA ALA A 810 -16.38 -9.57 11.00
C ALA A 810 -15.21 -8.86 11.69
N THR A 811 -15.30 -7.53 11.85
CA THR A 811 -14.28 -6.74 12.55
C THR A 811 -14.21 -7.12 14.03
N LYS A 812 -15.36 -7.22 14.69
CA LYS A 812 -15.46 -7.58 16.11
C LYS A 812 -14.90 -8.98 16.37
N GLU A 813 -15.28 -9.95 15.55
CA GLU A 813 -14.79 -11.33 15.68
C GLU A 813 -13.28 -11.40 15.43
N SER A 814 -12.77 -10.75 14.37
CA SER A 814 -11.34 -10.75 14.06
C SER A 814 -10.49 -10.12 15.17
N LYS A 815 -11.00 -9.10 15.85
CA LYS A 815 -10.34 -8.44 16.99
C LYS A 815 -10.22 -9.33 18.24
N ARG A 816 -10.96 -10.44 18.34
CA ARG A 816 -10.81 -11.44 19.43
C ARG A 816 -9.54 -12.29 19.27
N CYS A 817 -8.88 -12.25 18.10
CA CYS A 817 -7.65 -13.01 17.87
C CYS A 817 -6.55 -12.68 18.88
N LEU A 818 -5.87 -13.72 19.39
CA LEU A 818 -4.78 -13.60 20.36
C LEU A 818 -3.42 -13.31 19.72
N ASN A 819 -3.34 -13.38 18.39
CA ASN A 819 -2.09 -13.17 17.65
C ASN A 819 -0.97 -14.15 18.05
N CYS A 820 -1.28 -15.46 18.15
CA CYS A 820 -0.43 -16.50 18.72
C CYS A 820 0.89 -16.85 17.99
N GLY A 821 1.17 -16.30 16.81
CA GLY A 821 2.43 -16.57 16.09
C GLY A 821 3.59 -15.69 16.53
N ILE A 822 4.69 -15.73 15.78
CA ILE A 822 6.00 -15.05 16.01
C ILE A 822 5.89 -13.52 16.29
N TYR A 823 4.71 -12.92 16.16
CA TYR A 823 4.44 -11.50 16.35
C TYR A 823 3.41 -11.20 17.45
N ALA A 824 3.45 -11.93 18.56
CA ALA A 824 2.56 -11.69 19.68
C ALA A 824 3.01 -10.49 20.53
N GLN A 825 2.49 -9.28 20.25
CA GLN A 825 1.81 -8.50 21.28
C GLN A 825 0.84 -7.46 20.70
N LYS A 826 -0.23 -7.23 21.44
CA LYS A 826 -1.38 -6.39 21.13
C LYS A 826 -1.39 -5.23 22.11
N GLU A 827 -1.07 -4.03 21.66
CA GLU A 827 -1.61 -2.81 22.25
C GLU A 827 -2.50 -2.13 21.21
N VAL A 828 -3.78 -2.00 21.55
CA VAL A 828 -4.81 -1.37 20.71
C VAL A 828 -4.72 0.14 20.95
N GLY A 829 -4.04 0.85 20.04
CA GLY A 829 -4.20 2.28 19.84
C GLY A 829 -5.38 2.58 18.90
N GLU A 830 -6.20 3.57 19.23
CA GLU A 830 -7.50 3.89 18.60
C GLU A 830 -7.49 4.44 17.16
N SER A 831 -6.37 4.45 16.43
CA SER A 831 -6.33 4.93 15.02
C SER A 831 -6.35 3.76 14.00
N GLY A 832 -7.54 3.29 13.64
CA GLY A 832 -7.78 2.20 12.67
C GLY A 832 -7.54 2.55 11.19
N GLU A 833 -6.37 3.07 10.84
CA GLU A 833 -5.88 3.17 9.46
C GLU A 833 -4.37 2.89 9.38
N VAL A 834 -3.92 1.93 8.57
CA VAL A 834 -2.48 1.74 8.29
C VAL A 834 -2.19 1.43 6.81
N ARG A 835 -1.60 2.43 6.14
CA ARG A 835 -0.46 2.45 5.19
C ARG A 835 -0.41 1.53 3.96
N GLY A 836 -0.10 2.14 2.81
CA GLY A 836 0.67 1.48 1.75
C GLY A 836 2.09 1.24 2.27
N ILE A 837 2.58 0.01 2.20
CA ILE A 837 3.81 -0.41 2.88
C ILE A 837 5.04 0.18 2.16
N GLY A 838 5.82 0.99 2.87
CA GLY A 838 7.19 1.38 2.55
C GLY A 838 7.42 2.23 1.28
N ILE A 839 8.69 2.50 1.01
CA ILE A 839 9.20 3.03 -0.25
C ILE A 839 9.40 1.86 -1.23
N LYS A 840 8.80 1.95 -2.41
CA LYS A 840 8.73 0.89 -3.41
C LYS A 840 9.97 0.82 -4.31
N ILE A 841 11.13 0.63 -3.70
CA ILE A 841 12.41 0.32 -4.39
C ILE A 841 12.80 -1.14 -4.15
N SER A 842 14.08 -1.54 -4.34
CA SER A 842 14.51 -2.91 -4.05
C SER A 842 14.12 -3.33 -2.62
N PRO A 843 13.49 -4.51 -2.40
CA PRO A 843 12.98 -4.90 -1.08
C PRO A 843 14.03 -4.96 0.04
N GLY A 844 15.30 -5.22 -0.31
CA GLY A 844 16.41 -5.23 0.64
C GLY A 844 17.12 -3.89 0.81
N ALA A 845 16.77 -2.86 0.01
CA ALA A 845 17.41 -1.56 0.03
C ALA A 845 17.19 -0.81 1.34
N TYR A 846 18.12 0.10 1.63
CA TYR A 846 18.03 1.05 2.72
C TYR A 846 17.67 2.44 2.21
N VAL A 847 17.03 3.21 3.08
CA VAL A 847 16.87 4.64 2.98
C VAL A 847 17.68 5.26 4.11
N HIS A 848 18.70 6.02 3.74
CA HIS A 848 19.59 6.74 4.64
C HIS A 848 19.07 8.16 4.88
N VAL A 849 18.77 8.47 6.12
CA VAL A 849 18.29 9.78 6.57
C VAL A 849 19.44 10.53 7.18
N LEU A 850 19.72 11.73 6.67
CA LEU A 850 20.78 12.57 7.24
C LEU A 850 20.40 13.08 8.64
N PRO A 851 21.41 13.39 9.48
CA PRO A 851 21.20 13.90 10.83
C PRO A 851 20.62 15.31 10.82
N ILE A 852 20.19 15.79 12.00
CA ILE A 852 19.67 17.15 12.19
C ILE A 852 20.43 17.90 13.29
N GLU A 853 20.46 19.23 13.21
CA GLU A 853 21.18 20.08 14.17
C GLU A 853 20.28 20.51 15.33
N ALA A 854 19.04 20.92 15.05
CA ALA A 854 18.12 21.48 16.05
C ALA A 854 16.63 21.35 15.64
N GLY A 855 15.72 21.86 16.47
CA GLY A 855 14.27 21.83 16.24
C GLY A 855 13.84 22.46 14.91
N PHE A 856 14.51 23.53 14.47
CA PHE A 856 14.21 24.24 13.21
C PHE A 856 15.36 24.24 12.20
N VAL A 857 16.40 23.42 12.44
CA VAL A 857 17.55 23.26 11.53
C VAL A 857 17.77 21.78 11.28
N GLY A 858 17.35 21.33 10.10
CA GLY A 858 17.21 19.91 9.78
C GLY A 858 18.31 19.34 8.90
N ALA A 859 17.97 18.21 8.28
CA ALA A 859 18.88 17.41 7.46
C ALA A 859 19.16 18.03 6.10
N ASP A 860 18.28 18.92 5.64
CA ASP A 860 18.49 19.81 4.50
C ASP A 860 19.68 20.76 4.75
N ASN A 861 19.70 21.46 5.88
CA ASN A 861 20.82 22.33 6.25
C ASN A 861 22.13 21.54 6.41
N VAL A 862 22.07 20.33 6.97
CA VAL A 862 23.25 19.43 7.01
C VAL A 862 23.67 19.02 5.60
N GLY A 863 22.72 18.80 4.68
CA GLY A 863 23.00 18.59 3.26
C GLY A 863 23.78 19.75 2.65
N VAL A 864 23.35 21.00 2.90
CA VAL A 864 24.06 22.21 2.51
C VAL A 864 25.47 22.25 3.12
N LEU A 865 25.58 21.94 4.42
CA LEU A 865 26.85 21.92 5.16
C LEU A 865 27.88 20.99 4.53
N ILE A 866 27.50 19.76 4.14
CA ILE A 866 28.45 18.80 3.54
C ILE A 866 28.73 19.07 2.06
N ALA A 867 27.82 19.75 1.37
CA ALA A 867 27.99 20.17 -0.02
C ALA A 867 28.99 21.34 -0.11
N GLU A 868 28.80 22.38 0.69
CA GLU A 868 29.65 23.59 0.63
C GLU A 868 30.91 23.47 1.50
N ALA A 869 30.88 22.60 2.52
CA ALA A 869 32.01 22.25 3.37
C ALA A 869 32.78 23.47 3.94
N PRO A 870 32.10 24.44 4.60
CA PRO A 870 32.77 25.60 5.20
C PRO A 870 33.80 25.21 6.29
N TYR A 871 33.64 24.03 6.90
CA TYR A 871 34.61 23.43 7.82
C TYR A 871 35.98 23.10 7.17
N ASN A 872 36.09 23.16 5.85
CA ASN A 872 37.36 23.02 5.14
C ASN A 872 37.97 24.37 4.72
N GLN A 873 37.29 25.48 4.98
CA GLN A 873 37.73 26.81 4.57
C GLN A 873 38.41 27.57 5.71
N ASP A 874 39.35 28.45 5.36
CA ASP A 874 39.95 29.41 6.29
C ASP A 874 39.14 30.71 6.36
N SER A 875 38.48 31.08 5.25
CA SER A 875 37.62 32.26 5.15
C SER A 875 36.36 32.12 5.99
N ILE A 876 35.90 33.25 6.56
CA ILE A 876 34.65 33.35 7.29
C ILE A 876 33.49 33.45 6.29
N GLU A 877 32.71 32.37 6.18
CA GLU A 877 31.63 32.23 5.21
C GLU A 877 30.25 32.32 5.89
N LEU A 878 29.31 32.98 5.22
CA LEU A 878 27.88 32.92 5.53
C LEU A 878 27.15 32.21 4.39
N ILE A 879 26.58 31.05 4.70
CA ILE A 879 25.73 30.30 3.79
C ILE A 879 24.29 30.51 4.22
N ILE A 880 23.44 30.91 3.28
CA ILE A 880 22.04 31.21 3.51
C ILE A 880 21.23 30.30 2.62
N ASP A 881 20.53 29.31 3.19
CA ASP A 881 19.52 28.57 2.46
C ASP A 881 18.21 29.37 2.48
N ILE A 882 17.75 29.76 1.29
CA ILE A 882 16.58 30.63 1.16
C ILE A 882 15.37 29.79 0.79
N GLY A 883 14.53 29.51 1.79
CA GLY A 883 13.21 28.93 1.64
C GLY A 883 12.16 29.61 2.52
N THR A 884 11.12 28.85 2.86
CA THR A 884 10.03 29.29 3.75
C THR A 884 10.57 29.66 5.15
N ASN A 885 11.61 28.94 5.56
CA ASN A 885 12.52 29.31 6.63
C ASN A 885 13.83 29.75 5.99
N GLY A 886 14.56 30.66 6.66
CA GLY A 886 15.92 31.03 6.26
C GLY A 886 16.92 30.38 7.19
N GLU A 887 17.56 29.28 6.76
CA GLU A 887 18.62 28.63 7.52
C GLU A 887 19.98 29.30 7.22
N LEU A 888 20.74 29.56 8.28
CA LEU A 888 22.06 30.19 8.21
C LEU A 888 23.12 29.23 8.73
N ILE A 889 24.20 29.06 7.98
CA ILE A 889 25.45 28.45 8.44
C ILE A 889 26.51 29.54 8.41
N PHE A 890 27.21 29.75 9.52
CA PHE A 890 28.21 30.80 9.64
C PHE A 890 29.49 30.29 10.29
N GLY A 891 30.64 30.60 9.69
CA GLY A 891 31.95 30.31 10.25
C GLY A 891 32.94 29.73 9.24
N ASN A 892 33.87 28.91 9.74
CA ASN A 892 34.96 28.31 8.98
C ASN A 892 35.43 27.00 9.65
N ARG A 893 36.64 26.52 9.33
CA ARG A 893 37.22 25.30 9.96
C ARG A 893 37.43 25.35 11.47
N GLU A 894 37.51 26.54 12.07
CA GLU A 894 37.79 26.69 13.51
C GLU A 894 36.51 26.56 14.35
N ARG A 895 35.44 27.21 13.91
CA ARG A 895 34.14 27.19 14.59
C ARG A 895 33.02 27.43 13.58
N LEU A 896 31.97 26.62 13.70
CA LEU A 896 30.75 26.73 12.91
C LEU A 896 29.55 26.91 13.84
N ILE A 897 28.68 27.83 13.46
CA ILE A 897 27.42 28.09 14.16
C ILE A 897 26.29 28.17 13.15
N SER A 898 25.07 27.81 13.56
CA SER A 898 23.88 27.89 12.72
C SER A 898 22.72 28.58 13.42
N ALA A 899 21.76 29.07 12.63
CA ALA A 899 20.50 29.59 13.13
C ALA A 899 19.38 29.42 12.10
N SER A 900 18.14 29.38 12.58
CA SER A 900 16.95 29.43 11.73
C SER A 900 16.26 30.79 11.87
N CYS A 901 15.88 31.38 10.76
CA CYS A 901 15.21 32.68 10.68
C CYS A 901 13.79 32.51 10.15
N ALA A 902 12.80 33.11 10.84
CA ALA A 902 11.42 33.18 10.36
C ALA A 902 11.29 34.22 9.24
N THR A 903 11.72 33.86 8.03
CA THR A 903 11.70 34.75 6.85
C THR A 903 10.31 34.93 6.28
N GLY A 904 9.43 33.94 6.46
CA GLY A 904 8.10 33.92 5.86
C GLY A 904 8.16 33.67 4.35
N PRO A 905 7.02 33.35 3.72
CA PRO A 905 7.01 32.83 2.35
C PRO A 905 7.01 33.93 1.28
N ALA A 906 7.23 35.19 1.67
CA ALA A 906 7.20 36.35 0.77
C ALA A 906 8.26 36.27 -0.34
N PHE A 907 9.44 35.72 -0.04
CA PHE A 907 10.49 35.47 -1.03
C PHE A 907 10.15 34.35 -2.02
N GLU A 908 9.18 33.49 -1.72
CA GLU A 908 8.67 32.50 -2.67
C GLU A 908 7.53 33.06 -3.54
N GLY A 909 7.16 34.32 -3.34
CA GLY A 909 6.02 34.97 -3.98
C GLY A 909 4.67 34.69 -3.31
N ALA A 910 4.63 34.04 -2.15
CA ALA A 910 3.38 33.83 -1.41
C ALA A 910 3.05 35.05 -0.53
N GLU A 911 1.78 35.22 -0.18
CA GLU A 911 1.25 36.32 0.64
C GLU A 911 1.40 37.75 0.07
N LEU A 912 1.95 37.89 -1.14
CA LEU A 912 1.98 39.14 -1.90
C LEU A 912 0.72 39.26 -2.78
N LYS A 913 0.27 40.50 -3.03
CA LYS A 913 -0.99 40.76 -3.76
C LYS A 913 -1.06 40.11 -5.15
N PHE A 914 0.01 40.24 -5.93
CA PHE A 914 0.19 39.58 -7.23
C PHE A 914 1.44 38.68 -7.22
N GLY A 915 1.83 38.21 -6.05
CA GLY A 915 2.91 37.25 -5.94
C GLY A 915 2.47 35.90 -6.46
N MET A 916 3.39 35.22 -7.14
CA MET A 916 3.21 33.85 -7.58
C MET A 916 4.52 33.10 -7.52
N ARG A 917 4.49 31.77 -7.55
CA ARG A 917 5.71 30.98 -7.68
C ARG A 917 6.33 31.18 -9.05
N ALA A 918 7.61 30.87 -9.17
CA ALA A 918 8.32 30.82 -10.45
C ALA A 918 7.64 29.81 -11.40
N ALA A 919 6.95 30.32 -12.42
CA ALA A 919 6.27 29.56 -13.46
C ALA A 919 6.16 30.44 -14.73
N PRO A 920 5.90 29.86 -15.92
CA PRO A 920 5.72 30.63 -17.15
C PRO A 920 4.72 31.79 -17.00
N GLY A 921 5.14 32.99 -17.39
CA GLY A 921 4.37 34.24 -17.22
C GLY A 921 4.60 34.97 -15.88
N ALA A 922 5.35 34.40 -14.93
CA ALA A 922 5.79 35.12 -13.74
C ALA A 922 6.93 36.09 -14.06
N ILE A 923 6.85 37.31 -13.54
CA ILE A 923 7.89 38.33 -13.68
C ILE A 923 9.08 37.95 -12.80
N GLU A 924 10.24 37.68 -13.41
CA GLU A 924 11.45 37.21 -12.73
C GLU A 924 12.52 38.28 -12.53
N LYS A 925 12.48 39.34 -13.34
CA LYS A 925 13.45 40.43 -13.31
C LYS A 925 12.77 41.77 -13.56
N ILE A 926 13.10 42.78 -12.76
CA ILE A 926 12.51 44.11 -12.83
C ILE A 926 13.60 45.17 -12.78
N GLU A 927 13.48 46.19 -13.63
CA GLU A 927 14.31 47.39 -13.58
C GLU A 927 13.44 48.64 -13.72
N ILE A 928 13.73 49.67 -12.91
CA ILE A 928 12.99 50.93 -12.90
C ILE A 928 13.95 52.07 -13.26
N ASP A 929 13.59 52.82 -14.29
CA ASP A 929 14.38 53.97 -14.71
C ASP A 929 14.24 55.12 -13.70
N LYS A 930 15.38 55.67 -13.24
CA LYS A 930 15.42 56.65 -12.15
C LYS A 930 14.88 58.03 -12.54
N GLU A 931 14.82 58.36 -13.83
CA GLU A 931 14.39 59.67 -14.33
C GLU A 931 12.92 59.65 -14.77
N THR A 932 12.54 58.64 -15.54
CA THR A 932 11.20 58.49 -16.12
C THR A 932 10.23 57.77 -15.20
N LEU A 933 10.74 56.99 -14.23
CA LEU A 933 9.95 56.11 -13.36
C LEU A 933 9.11 55.10 -14.17
N GLU A 934 9.59 54.72 -15.36
CA GLU A 934 9.00 53.63 -16.16
C GLU A 934 9.65 52.29 -15.82
N VAL A 935 8.87 51.23 -15.99
CA VAL A 935 9.24 49.87 -15.59
C VAL A 935 9.54 49.05 -16.83
N ARG A 936 10.69 48.36 -16.82
CA ARG A 936 10.95 47.23 -17.72
C ARG A 936 11.10 45.95 -16.92
N TYR A 937 10.58 44.85 -17.44
CA TYR A 937 10.61 43.55 -16.78
C TYR A 937 10.75 42.40 -17.76
N LYS A 938 11.20 41.24 -17.25
CA LYS A 938 11.20 39.96 -17.97
C LYS A 938 10.31 38.96 -17.25
N ILE A 939 9.70 38.08 -18.03
CA ILE A 939 8.95 36.93 -17.51
C ILE A 939 9.71 35.64 -17.75
N ILE A 940 9.44 34.64 -16.92
CA ILE A 940 10.03 33.31 -17.06
C ILE A 940 9.74 32.74 -18.45
N ASP A 941 10.78 32.14 -19.04
CA ASP A 941 10.81 31.51 -20.37
C ASP A 941 10.80 32.49 -21.56
N GLU A 942 11.05 33.78 -21.31
CA GLU A 942 11.20 34.80 -22.35
C GLU A 942 12.52 35.58 -22.18
N GLU A 943 13.34 35.63 -23.23
CA GLU A 943 14.63 36.31 -23.19
C GLU A 943 14.50 37.83 -23.39
N ARG A 944 13.44 38.28 -24.07
CA ARG A 944 13.17 39.69 -24.39
C ARG A 944 12.58 40.45 -23.21
N TRP A 945 12.85 41.75 -23.14
CA TRP A 945 12.17 42.64 -22.19
C TRP A 945 10.76 42.96 -22.66
N ASN A 946 9.84 43.26 -21.73
CA ASN A 946 8.48 43.72 -22.08
C ASN A 946 8.47 44.91 -23.06
N THR A 947 9.48 45.78 -23.01
CA THR A 947 9.65 46.92 -23.91
C THR A 947 10.04 46.55 -25.35
N GLU A 948 10.39 45.29 -25.59
CA GLU A 948 10.78 44.74 -26.89
C GLU A 948 9.67 43.88 -27.52
N MET A 949 8.50 43.80 -26.86
CA MET A 949 7.38 42.96 -27.24
C MET A 949 6.11 43.80 -27.40
N ALA A 950 5.18 43.35 -28.26
CA ALA A 950 3.85 43.95 -28.28
C ALA A 950 3.12 43.63 -26.95
N PRO A 951 2.31 44.53 -26.38
CA PRO A 951 1.63 44.30 -25.10
C PRO A 951 0.88 42.97 -25.03
N GLU A 952 0.23 42.58 -26.12
CA GLU A 952 -0.57 41.37 -26.23
C GLU A 952 0.27 40.08 -26.27
N GLU A 953 1.57 40.20 -26.56
CA GLU A 953 2.52 39.07 -26.64
C GLU A 953 3.20 38.78 -25.29
N ILE A 954 3.18 39.71 -24.34
CA ILE A 954 3.90 39.57 -23.05
C ILE A 954 3.25 38.49 -22.20
N GLY A 955 1.95 38.62 -21.89
CA GLY A 955 1.23 37.62 -21.13
C GLY A 955 1.69 37.45 -19.67
N ALA A 956 2.05 38.54 -18.99
CA ALA A 956 2.44 38.49 -17.58
C ALA A 956 1.27 38.06 -16.67
N LYS A 957 1.55 37.30 -15.62
CA LYS A 957 0.54 36.74 -14.69
C LYS A 957 0.70 37.21 -13.25
N GLY A 958 1.92 37.48 -12.82
CA GLY A 958 2.26 37.88 -11.46
C GLY A 958 3.75 38.07 -11.31
N ILE A 959 4.22 38.24 -10.07
CA ILE A 959 5.63 38.49 -9.72
C ILE A 959 6.16 37.30 -8.94
N CYS A 960 7.26 36.67 -9.38
CA CYS A 960 7.91 35.64 -8.58
C CYS A 960 8.91 36.23 -7.59
N GLY A 961 9.44 35.37 -6.72
CA GLY A 961 10.36 35.77 -5.66
C GLY A 961 11.55 36.64 -6.12
N SER A 962 12.20 36.27 -7.24
CA SER A 962 13.34 37.02 -7.77
C SER A 962 12.90 38.38 -8.26
N GLY A 963 11.73 38.44 -8.90
CA GLY A 963 11.09 39.68 -9.35
C GLY A 963 10.76 40.62 -8.20
N ILE A 964 10.25 40.13 -7.06
CA ILE A 964 9.96 41.01 -5.91
C ILE A 964 11.23 41.44 -5.17
N ILE A 965 12.26 40.57 -5.11
CA ILE A 965 13.58 40.92 -4.57
C ILE A 965 14.29 41.95 -5.44
N ASP A 966 14.00 42.01 -6.75
CA ASP A 966 14.42 43.12 -7.61
C ASP A 966 13.55 44.36 -7.44
N ALA A 967 12.22 44.21 -7.38
CA ALA A 967 11.28 45.32 -7.35
C ALA A 967 11.52 46.26 -6.16
N VAL A 968 11.69 45.73 -4.95
CA VAL A 968 11.80 46.56 -3.73
C VAL A 968 13.07 47.43 -3.75
N PRO A 969 14.28 46.88 -4.00
CA PRO A 969 15.48 47.68 -4.23
C PRO A 969 15.34 48.67 -5.39
N GLN A 970 14.74 48.28 -6.52
CA GLN A 970 14.56 49.19 -7.66
C GLN A 970 13.64 50.38 -7.32
N LEU A 971 12.53 50.13 -6.61
CA LEU A 971 11.65 51.18 -6.09
C LEU A 971 12.41 52.13 -5.15
N PHE A 972 13.31 51.60 -4.33
CA PHE A 972 14.15 52.40 -3.43
C PHE A 972 15.19 53.22 -4.20
N LEU A 973 15.88 52.60 -5.15
CA LEU A 973 16.90 53.25 -6.00
C LEU A 973 16.32 54.34 -6.91
N ALA A 974 15.10 54.16 -7.41
CA ALA A 974 14.35 55.17 -8.18
C ALA A 974 13.75 56.27 -7.28
N GLY A 975 13.89 56.16 -5.96
CA GLY A 975 13.36 57.12 -5.00
C GLY A 975 11.84 57.11 -4.88
N ILE A 976 11.18 56.04 -5.36
CA ILE A 976 9.72 55.84 -5.28
C ILE A 976 9.31 55.50 -3.85
N ILE A 977 10.14 54.74 -3.15
CA ILE A 977 10.02 54.49 -1.71
C ILE A 977 11.21 55.09 -0.96
N ASP A 978 11.00 55.46 0.31
CA ASP A 978 12.08 55.92 1.19
C ASP A 978 12.83 54.76 1.86
N LYS A 979 13.86 55.09 2.66
CA LYS A 979 14.67 54.12 3.42
C LYS A 979 13.85 53.24 4.38
N THR A 980 12.66 53.69 4.78
CA THR A 980 11.73 52.94 5.63
C THR A 980 10.79 52.04 4.83
N GLY A 981 10.85 52.07 3.49
CA GLY A 981 9.95 51.34 2.59
C GLY A 981 8.58 52.00 2.40
N ARG A 982 8.41 53.28 2.75
CA ARG A 982 7.16 54.02 2.50
C ARG A 982 7.19 54.67 1.13
N PHE A 983 6.09 54.58 0.40
CA PHE A 983 5.92 55.33 -0.85
C PHE A 983 5.99 56.84 -0.61
N LYS A 984 6.77 57.54 -1.44
CA LYS A 984 6.77 59.01 -1.47
C LYS A 984 5.48 59.50 -2.11
N LYS A 985 4.94 60.59 -1.57
CA LYS A 985 3.75 61.25 -2.13
C LYS A 985 4.15 62.10 -3.34
N ASP A 986 3.20 62.32 -4.24
CA ASP A 986 3.28 63.31 -5.31
C ASP A 986 4.44 63.08 -6.31
N LEU A 987 4.69 61.83 -6.69
CA LEU A 987 5.64 61.49 -7.76
C LEU A 987 5.02 61.72 -9.16
N PRO A 988 5.80 62.19 -10.15
CA PRO A 988 5.30 62.50 -11.50
C PRO A 988 5.15 61.24 -12.38
N THR A 989 4.41 60.23 -11.90
CA THR A 989 4.18 58.98 -12.63
C THR A 989 2.74 58.50 -12.49
N ALA A 990 2.15 58.00 -13.58
CA ALA A 990 0.82 57.40 -13.57
C ALA A 990 0.80 56.01 -12.90
N ARG A 991 1.98 55.41 -12.66
CA ARG A 991 2.11 54.08 -12.06
C ARG A 991 1.87 54.07 -10.56
N LEU A 992 2.08 55.19 -9.85
CA LEU A 992 1.78 55.31 -8.42
C LEU A 992 0.34 55.76 -8.23
N ARG A 993 -0.48 54.95 -7.55
CA ARG A 993 -1.88 55.28 -7.25
C ARG A 993 -2.30 54.85 -5.85
N MET A 994 -3.47 55.34 -5.42
CA MET A 994 -4.11 54.94 -4.16
C MET A 994 -5.24 53.95 -4.44
N ASN A 995 -5.21 52.79 -3.78
CA ASN A 995 -6.23 51.75 -3.87
C ASN A 995 -6.69 51.38 -2.45
N GLU A 996 -7.99 51.47 -2.15
CA GLU A 996 -8.56 51.24 -0.81
C GLU A 996 -7.80 51.95 0.34
N ASN A 997 -7.33 53.19 0.11
CA ASN A 997 -6.49 53.97 1.01
C ASN A 997 -5.05 53.45 1.25
N SER A 998 -4.55 52.53 0.42
CA SER A 998 -3.16 52.06 0.43
C SER A 998 -2.45 52.43 -0.90
N PRO A 999 -1.21 52.94 -0.86
CA PRO A 999 -0.45 53.21 -2.08
C PRO A 999 0.03 51.90 -2.74
N GLU A 1000 -0.06 51.86 -4.06
CA GLU A 1000 0.44 50.77 -4.91
C GLU A 1000 1.11 51.32 -6.17
N TYR A 1001 2.10 50.58 -6.68
CA TYR A 1001 2.85 50.94 -7.87
C TYR A 1001 2.69 49.87 -8.96
N VAL A 1002 2.27 50.29 -10.15
CA VAL A 1002 1.96 49.39 -11.28
C VAL A 1002 3.25 48.93 -11.97
N ILE A 1003 3.49 47.62 -11.93
CA ILE A 1003 4.61 46.96 -12.62
C ILE A 1003 4.22 46.65 -14.06
N ALA A 1004 3.08 45.97 -14.27
CA ALA A 1004 2.56 45.64 -15.59
C ALA A 1004 1.10 46.09 -15.72
N TRP A 1005 0.75 46.68 -16.87
CA TRP A 1005 -0.60 47.15 -17.16
C TRP A 1005 -1.51 46.00 -17.61
N ALA A 1006 -2.82 46.09 -17.40
CA ALA A 1006 -3.80 45.05 -17.77
C ALA A 1006 -3.73 44.57 -19.23
N LYS A 1007 -3.30 45.43 -20.15
CA LYS A 1007 -3.09 45.08 -21.58
C LYS A 1007 -1.86 44.20 -21.84
N GLU A 1008 -0.94 44.15 -20.87
CA GLU A 1008 0.31 43.38 -20.90
C GLU A 1008 0.17 42.03 -20.17
N THR A 1009 -0.97 41.81 -19.50
CA THR A 1009 -1.20 40.66 -18.63
C THR A 1009 -2.20 39.69 -19.21
N SER A 1010 -1.99 38.39 -19.01
CA SER A 1010 -2.95 37.36 -19.44
C SER A 1010 -4.14 37.24 -18.49
N ILE A 1011 -4.06 37.84 -17.30
CA ILE A 1011 -5.13 37.89 -16.29
C ILE A 1011 -6.08 39.07 -16.48
N GLY A 1012 -5.80 39.98 -17.43
CA GLY A 1012 -6.64 41.15 -17.72
C GLY A 1012 -6.71 42.18 -16.59
N GLN A 1013 -5.74 42.18 -15.68
CA GLN A 1013 -5.65 43.09 -14.53
C GLN A 1013 -4.24 43.70 -14.44
N ASP A 1014 -4.12 44.89 -13.85
CA ASP A 1014 -2.81 45.49 -13.56
C ASP A 1014 -2.09 44.68 -12.47
N ILE A 1015 -0.84 44.31 -12.71
CA ILE A 1015 0.04 43.71 -11.69
C ILE A 1015 0.75 44.85 -10.95
N VAL A 1016 0.59 44.90 -9.63
CA VAL A 1016 1.10 45.99 -8.78
C VAL A 1016 1.90 45.46 -7.61
N VAL A 1017 2.81 46.29 -7.08
CA VAL A 1017 3.46 46.12 -5.78
C VAL A 1017 2.86 47.14 -4.81
N CYS A 1018 2.24 46.67 -3.74
CA CYS A 1018 1.60 47.54 -2.75
C CYS A 1018 2.44 47.70 -1.47
N GLN A 1019 2.01 48.63 -0.59
CA GLN A 1019 2.70 48.87 0.68
C GLN A 1019 2.81 47.63 1.57
N LYS A 1020 1.80 46.74 1.53
CA LYS A 1020 1.80 45.48 2.29
C LYS A 1020 2.87 44.52 1.77
N ASP A 1021 3.03 44.43 0.45
CA ASP A 1021 4.03 43.58 -0.19
C ASP A 1021 5.45 43.99 0.23
N ILE A 1022 5.74 45.30 0.21
CA ILE A 1022 7.03 45.84 0.68
C ILE A 1022 7.29 45.48 2.15
N ARG A 1023 6.25 45.57 3.01
CA ARG A 1023 6.38 45.23 4.43
C ARG A 1023 6.68 43.75 4.63
N ALA A 1024 6.04 42.86 3.88
CA ALA A 1024 6.30 41.43 3.93
C ALA A 1024 7.77 41.11 3.57
N ILE A 1025 8.29 41.73 2.50
CA ILE A 1025 9.70 41.58 2.11
C ILE A 1025 10.66 42.15 3.16
N GLN A 1026 10.32 43.30 3.77
CA GLN A 1026 11.13 43.87 4.85
C GLN A 1026 11.19 42.96 6.08
N LEU A 1027 10.08 42.30 6.45
CA LEU A 1027 10.06 41.36 7.58
C LEU A 1027 11.02 40.19 7.32
N GLY A 1028 10.92 39.58 6.13
CA GLY A 1028 11.76 38.43 5.78
C GLY A 1028 13.24 38.79 5.73
N LYS A 1029 13.60 39.91 5.09
CA LYS A 1029 15.00 40.34 5.00
C LYS A 1029 15.53 40.79 6.37
N GLY A 1030 14.67 41.38 7.20
CA GLY A 1030 15.02 41.81 8.55
C GLY A 1030 15.38 40.62 9.45
N ALA A 1031 14.67 39.50 9.30
CA ALA A 1031 14.95 38.26 10.02
C ALA A 1031 16.33 37.70 9.63
N MET A 1032 16.62 37.55 8.34
CA MET A 1032 17.92 37.05 7.86
C MET A 1032 19.09 37.93 8.29
N TYR A 1033 18.99 39.25 8.09
CA TYR A 1033 20.04 40.17 8.47
C TYR A 1033 20.32 40.10 9.97
N SER A 1034 19.25 40.03 10.79
CA SER A 1034 19.38 39.96 12.24
C SER A 1034 20.05 38.67 12.69
N GLY A 1035 19.66 37.54 12.10
CA GLY A 1035 20.32 36.26 12.31
C GLY A 1035 21.81 36.36 11.98
N ALA A 1036 22.15 36.77 10.76
CA ALA A 1036 23.54 36.92 10.32
C ALA A 1036 24.35 37.88 11.23
N LYS A 1037 23.76 39.00 11.65
CA LYS A 1037 24.41 39.98 12.53
C LYS A 1037 24.67 39.41 13.93
N ILE A 1038 23.74 38.65 14.47
CA ILE A 1038 23.91 37.96 15.75
C ILE A 1038 25.02 36.91 15.62
N LEU A 1039 25.02 36.10 14.55
CA LEU A 1039 26.05 35.10 14.32
C LEU A 1039 27.46 35.72 14.20
N LEU A 1040 27.60 36.84 13.47
CA LEU A 1040 28.84 37.63 13.43
C LEU A 1040 29.33 38.01 14.82
N LYS A 1041 28.43 38.55 15.65
CA LYS A 1041 28.73 38.97 17.02
C LYS A 1041 29.11 37.77 17.91
N THR A 1042 28.43 36.64 17.77
CA THR A 1042 28.67 35.41 18.55
C THR A 1042 30.03 34.77 18.23
N LEU A 1043 30.48 34.87 16.97
CA LEU A 1043 31.82 34.45 16.56
C LEU A 1043 32.90 35.51 16.85
N GLY A 1044 32.52 36.75 17.17
CA GLY A 1044 33.45 37.83 17.47
C GLY A 1044 34.17 38.37 16.24
N VAL A 1045 33.52 38.34 15.07
CA VAL A 1045 34.09 38.79 13.79
C VAL A 1045 33.33 40.00 13.25
N ASP A 1046 34.08 40.98 12.74
CA ASP A 1046 33.53 42.27 12.29
C ASP A 1046 33.16 42.30 10.80
N LYS A 1047 33.70 41.36 10.01
CA LYS A 1047 33.56 41.31 8.55
C LYS A 1047 33.28 39.92 8.05
N LEU A 1048 32.57 39.88 6.93
CA LEU A 1048 32.27 38.68 6.19
C LEU A 1048 33.19 38.56 4.98
N ASP A 1049 33.86 37.42 4.81
CA ASP A 1049 34.72 37.21 3.64
C ASP A 1049 33.90 36.79 2.42
N LYS A 1050 32.85 35.98 2.62
CA LYS A 1050 32.08 35.34 1.53
C LYS A 1050 30.64 35.06 1.93
N VAL A 1051 29.69 35.34 1.02
CA VAL A 1051 28.28 34.93 1.11
C VAL A 1051 27.98 33.87 0.07
N ILE A 1052 27.29 32.81 0.46
CA ILE A 1052 26.74 31.80 -0.44
C ILE A 1052 25.22 31.78 -0.27
N LEU A 1053 24.49 32.10 -1.34
CA LEU A 1053 23.03 32.00 -1.40
C LEU A 1053 22.65 30.64 -1.98
N ALA A 1054 22.09 29.77 -1.16
CA ALA A 1054 21.62 28.44 -1.49
C ALA A 1054 20.09 28.37 -1.62
N GLY A 1055 19.61 27.23 -2.10
CA GLY A 1055 18.21 26.93 -2.29
C GLY A 1055 17.78 27.03 -3.75
N ALA A 1056 16.74 26.28 -4.13
CA ALA A 1056 16.20 26.27 -5.49
C ALA A 1056 15.81 27.68 -5.98
N PHE A 1057 15.42 28.55 -5.04
CA PHE A 1057 15.13 29.95 -5.28
C PHE A 1057 16.39 30.84 -5.35
N GLY A 1058 17.37 30.61 -4.47
CA GLY A 1058 18.60 31.42 -4.33
C GLY A 1058 19.43 31.55 -5.61
N SER A 1059 19.37 30.55 -6.50
CA SER A 1059 20.04 30.57 -7.81
C SER A 1059 19.56 31.66 -8.77
N TYR A 1060 18.35 32.18 -8.58
CA TYR A 1060 17.73 33.17 -9.47
C TYR A 1060 17.73 34.59 -8.90
N ILE A 1061 18.22 34.74 -7.68
CA ILE A 1061 18.29 36.04 -7.02
C ILE A 1061 19.46 36.84 -7.59
N ASP A 1062 19.19 38.07 -8.03
CA ASP A 1062 20.26 39.00 -8.38
C ASP A 1062 21.04 39.38 -7.11
N LYS A 1063 22.35 39.10 -7.14
CA LYS A 1063 23.25 39.27 -5.99
C LYS A 1063 23.31 40.73 -5.54
N GLN A 1064 23.25 41.67 -6.48
CA GLN A 1064 23.28 43.09 -6.20
C GLN A 1064 21.95 43.54 -5.58
N SER A 1065 20.81 43.05 -6.09
CA SER A 1065 19.49 43.28 -5.47
C SER A 1065 19.42 42.72 -4.04
N ALA A 1066 19.92 41.52 -3.79
CA ALA A 1066 19.96 40.93 -2.44
C ALA A 1066 20.79 41.78 -1.45
N ALA A 1067 21.94 42.27 -1.90
CA ALA A 1067 22.80 43.16 -1.11
C ALA A 1067 22.13 44.52 -0.86
N LEU A 1068 21.50 45.12 -1.89
CA LEU A 1068 20.77 46.40 -1.79
C LEU A 1068 19.52 46.32 -0.93
N LEU A 1069 18.85 45.17 -0.93
CA LEU A 1069 17.74 44.88 -0.04
C LEU A 1069 18.21 44.81 1.42
N GLY A 1070 19.49 44.47 1.63
CA GLY A 1070 20.10 44.27 2.94
C GLY A 1070 19.66 42.96 3.58
N MET A 1071 19.69 41.86 2.80
CA MET A 1071 19.41 40.52 3.32
C MET A 1071 20.51 39.99 4.25
N PHE A 1072 21.74 40.49 4.07
CA PHE A 1072 22.92 40.12 4.85
C PHE A 1072 23.84 41.34 5.05
N PRO A 1073 24.75 41.30 6.05
CA PRO A 1073 25.78 42.31 6.27
C PRO A 1073 26.67 42.54 5.05
N ASP A 1074 27.21 43.74 4.92
CA ASP A 1074 28.00 44.16 3.76
C ASP A 1074 29.16 43.19 3.43
N CYS A 1075 29.24 42.79 2.17
CA CYS A 1075 30.25 41.89 1.62
C CYS A 1075 30.59 42.33 0.19
N ALA A 1076 31.83 42.08 -0.23
CA ALA A 1076 32.31 42.45 -1.55
C ALA A 1076 31.51 41.70 -2.64
N PRO A 1077 31.01 42.38 -3.70
CA PRO A 1077 30.18 41.76 -4.74
C PRO A 1077 30.82 40.55 -5.42
N GLU A 1078 32.14 40.56 -5.60
CA GLU A 1078 32.94 39.45 -6.13
C GLU A 1078 32.95 38.19 -5.24
N ASN A 1079 32.63 38.35 -3.96
CA ASN A 1079 32.56 37.27 -2.97
C ASN A 1079 31.11 36.83 -2.66
N LEU A 1080 30.16 37.29 -3.46
CA LEU A 1080 28.77 36.82 -3.42
C LEU A 1080 28.59 35.69 -4.44
N TYR A 1081 28.23 34.52 -3.95
CA TYR A 1081 27.98 33.32 -4.76
C TYR A 1081 26.53 32.89 -4.63
N SER A 1082 25.97 32.38 -5.72
CA SER A 1082 24.66 31.73 -5.72
C SER A 1082 24.88 30.28 -6.13
N VAL A 1083 24.38 29.35 -5.33
CA VAL A 1083 24.44 27.92 -5.59
C VAL A 1083 23.02 27.37 -5.80
N GLY A 1084 22.95 26.18 -6.40
CA GLY A 1084 21.73 25.46 -6.70
C GLY A 1084 20.98 24.97 -5.47
N ASN A 1085 20.24 23.87 -5.67
CA ASN A 1085 19.73 23.09 -4.57
C ASN A 1085 20.88 22.36 -3.85
N ALA A 1086 21.56 23.07 -2.94
CA ALA A 1086 22.69 22.54 -2.19
C ALA A 1086 22.27 21.41 -1.23
N ALA A 1087 21.05 21.42 -0.69
CA ALA A 1087 20.49 20.32 0.09
C ALA A 1087 20.38 19.05 -0.76
N GLY A 1088 19.85 19.17 -1.98
CA GLY A 1088 19.81 18.08 -2.96
C GLY A 1088 21.19 17.56 -3.37
N ASP A 1089 22.18 18.44 -3.55
CA ASP A 1089 23.57 18.04 -3.78
C ASP A 1089 24.17 17.32 -2.56
N GLY A 1090 23.86 17.75 -1.35
CA GLY A 1090 24.23 17.07 -0.11
C GLY A 1090 23.64 15.65 -0.02
N ALA A 1091 22.35 15.48 -0.36
CA ALA A 1091 21.72 14.17 -0.44
C ALA A 1091 22.45 13.27 -1.45
N ARG A 1092 22.74 13.78 -2.65
CA ARG A 1092 23.52 13.04 -3.68
C ARG A 1092 24.91 12.65 -3.18
N MET A 1093 25.61 13.56 -2.51
CA MET A 1093 26.92 13.26 -1.92
C MET A 1093 26.82 12.15 -0.86
N ALA A 1094 25.80 12.17 -0.01
CA ALA A 1094 25.58 11.12 0.99
C ALA A 1094 25.19 9.78 0.34
N LEU A 1095 24.45 9.78 -0.77
CA LEU A 1095 24.17 8.58 -1.54
C LEU A 1095 25.45 7.97 -2.12
N LEU A 1096 26.29 8.82 -2.73
CA LEU A 1096 27.44 8.41 -3.53
C LEU A 1096 28.73 8.21 -2.73
N ASP A 1097 28.87 8.79 -1.52
CA ASP A 1097 30.05 8.65 -0.68
C ASP A 1097 29.69 8.36 0.79
N VAL A 1098 30.01 7.16 1.27
CA VAL A 1098 29.86 6.77 2.68
C VAL A 1098 30.64 7.68 3.64
N ASP A 1099 31.76 8.26 3.21
CA ASP A 1099 32.51 9.18 4.06
C ASP A 1099 31.74 10.49 4.25
N LYS A 1100 30.94 10.91 3.27
CA LYS A 1100 30.03 12.06 3.41
C LYS A 1100 28.89 11.80 4.37
N ARG A 1101 28.38 10.55 4.48
CA ARG A 1101 27.42 10.17 5.54
C ARG A 1101 28.03 10.36 6.93
N LYS A 1102 29.30 9.96 7.12
CA LYS A 1102 30.02 10.15 8.39
C LYS A 1102 30.29 11.61 8.69
N GLU A 1103 30.74 12.38 7.69
CA GLU A 1103 30.95 13.81 7.82
C GLU A 1103 29.66 14.53 8.22
N ALA A 1104 28.51 14.16 7.65
CA ALA A 1104 27.21 14.72 8.04
C ALA A 1104 26.95 14.51 9.55
N ASP A 1105 27.12 13.28 10.05
CA ASP A 1105 26.94 12.94 11.47
C ASP A 1105 27.92 13.65 12.41
N GLU A 1106 29.16 13.81 11.97
CA GLU A 1106 30.21 14.48 12.74
C GLU A 1106 29.95 15.98 12.83
N PHE A 1107 29.72 16.63 11.69
CA PHE A 1107 29.62 18.08 11.63
C PHE A 1107 28.27 18.60 12.13
N ALA A 1108 27.17 17.88 11.94
CA ALA A 1108 25.88 18.25 12.54
C ALA A 1108 25.95 18.38 14.08
N ARG A 1109 26.90 17.69 14.73
CA ARG A 1109 27.14 17.80 16.19
C ARG A 1109 28.16 18.87 16.57
N LYS A 1110 29.03 19.27 15.64
CA LYS A 1110 30.05 20.29 15.85
C LYS A 1110 29.52 21.70 15.58
N VAL A 1111 28.50 21.83 14.76
CA VAL A 1111 27.81 23.09 14.52
C VAL A 1111 27.01 23.47 15.78
N GLU A 1112 27.28 24.66 16.31
CA GLU A 1112 26.55 25.19 17.47
C GLU A 1112 25.30 25.94 16.99
N TYR A 1113 24.11 25.42 17.34
CA TYR A 1113 22.85 26.09 17.04
C TYR A 1113 22.61 27.27 17.98
N ILE A 1114 22.36 28.45 17.41
CA ILE A 1114 22.04 29.68 18.11
C ILE A 1114 20.54 29.94 18.02
N GLU A 1115 19.85 29.86 19.16
CA GLU A 1115 18.43 30.16 19.26
C GLU A 1115 18.19 31.68 19.29
N LEU A 1116 17.81 32.25 18.15
CA LEU A 1116 17.66 33.71 18.00
C LEU A 1116 16.57 34.29 18.90
N THR A 1117 15.57 33.50 19.32
CA THR A 1117 14.45 33.99 20.16
C THR A 1117 14.87 34.32 21.59
N VAL A 1118 15.97 33.74 22.09
CA VAL A 1118 16.49 34.04 23.44
C VAL A 1118 17.56 35.12 23.45
N GLU A 1119 17.97 35.59 22.27
CA GLU A 1119 19.00 36.62 22.13
C GLU A 1119 18.47 38.00 22.56
N PRO A 1120 18.99 38.61 23.63
CA PRO A 1120 18.44 39.86 24.19
C PRO A 1120 18.45 41.03 23.21
N THR A 1121 19.31 40.99 22.19
CA THR A 1121 19.43 42.06 21.19
C THR A 1121 18.60 41.83 19.94
N PHE A 1122 17.90 40.69 19.80
CA PHE A 1122 17.18 40.32 18.58
C PHE A 1122 16.15 41.37 18.14
N GLU A 1123 15.22 41.77 19.02
CA GLU A 1123 14.16 42.74 18.66
C GLU A 1123 14.73 44.07 18.15
N LYS A 1124 15.80 44.56 18.80
CA LYS A 1124 16.47 45.80 18.42
C LYS A 1124 17.13 45.65 17.04
N THR A 1125 17.91 44.58 16.85
CA THR A 1125 18.58 44.30 15.57
C THR A 1125 17.57 44.12 14.45
N PHE A 1126 16.46 43.42 14.71
CA PHE A 1126 15.36 43.21 13.76
C PHE A 1126 14.72 44.52 13.32
N MET A 1127 14.36 45.40 14.27
CA MET A 1127 13.81 46.71 13.96
C MET A 1127 14.78 47.57 13.12
N GLU A 1128 16.07 47.58 13.46
CA GLU A 1128 17.11 48.32 12.71
C GLU A 1128 17.30 47.73 11.30
N SER A 1129 17.09 46.42 11.16
CA SER A 1129 17.21 45.67 9.89
C SER A 1129 16.04 45.85 8.94
N MET A 1130 14.91 46.44 9.36
CA MET A 1130 13.75 46.65 8.47
C MET A 1130 13.99 47.72 7.40
N TRP A 1131 14.96 48.61 7.58
CA TRP A 1131 15.26 49.72 6.68
C TRP A 1131 16.09 49.27 5.47
N LEU A 1132 16.09 49.99 4.35
CA LEU A 1132 16.81 49.60 3.12
C LEU A 1132 18.12 50.40 2.95
N PRO A 1133 19.31 49.76 2.83
CA PRO A 1133 19.60 48.36 3.14
C PRO A 1133 19.60 48.07 4.65
N HIS A 1134 19.85 49.07 5.51
CA HIS A 1134 19.77 48.95 6.97
C HIS A 1134 19.68 50.34 7.64
N MET A 1135 19.22 50.42 8.89
CA MET A 1135 19.04 51.72 9.58
C MET A 1135 20.38 52.40 9.92
N LYS A 1136 21.35 51.63 10.45
CA LYS A 1136 22.61 52.13 11.03
C LYS A 1136 23.89 51.61 10.38
N ASP A 1137 23.99 50.30 10.18
CA ASP A 1137 25.14 49.66 9.54
C ASP A 1137 25.49 50.25 8.17
N ASP A 1138 26.79 50.36 7.92
CA ASP A 1138 27.36 50.89 6.69
C ASP A 1138 27.50 49.80 5.61
N PHE A 1139 27.26 50.19 4.35
CA PHE A 1139 27.43 49.32 3.16
C PHE A 1139 28.43 49.95 2.19
N PRO A 1140 29.73 49.97 2.54
CA PRO A 1140 30.75 50.63 1.72
C PRO A 1140 30.82 50.12 0.28
N HIS A 1141 30.56 48.82 0.05
CA HIS A 1141 30.58 48.26 -1.30
C HIS A 1141 29.37 48.66 -2.17
N LEU A 1142 28.31 49.22 -1.56
CA LEU A 1142 27.11 49.68 -2.26
C LEU A 1142 27.01 51.21 -2.37
N LYS A 1143 28.01 51.94 -1.85
CA LYS A 1143 27.95 53.41 -1.69
C LYS A 1143 27.65 54.16 -2.99
N ASP A 1144 28.18 53.70 -4.11
CA ASP A 1144 27.99 54.34 -5.42
C ASP A 1144 26.61 54.05 -6.04
N LEU A 1145 25.92 53.01 -5.55
CA LEU A 1145 24.59 52.60 -6.01
C LEU A 1145 23.48 53.24 -5.19
N LEU A 1146 23.70 53.41 -3.89
CA LEU A 1146 22.71 53.95 -2.96
C LEU A 1146 22.35 55.40 -3.31
N PRO A 1147 21.08 55.82 -3.13
CA PRO A 1147 20.69 57.21 -3.30
C PRO A 1147 21.51 58.09 -2.33
N LYS A 1148 22.04 59.21 -2.81
CA LYS A 1148 22.74 60.18 -1.94
C LYS A 1148 21.76 60.68 -0.88
N GLU A 1149 22.12 60.53 0.40
CA GLU A 1149 21.33 61.09 1.51
C GLU A 1149 21.27 62.62 1.33
N ASN A 1150 20.05 63.17 1.35
CA ASN A 1150 19.81 64.61 1.47
C ASN A 1150 19.69 65.00 2.94
#